data_AF-A0A6P4B4U4-F1
#
_entry.id   AF-A0A6P4B4U4-F1
#
_cell.length_a   1.000
_cell.length_b   1.000
_cell.length_c   1.000
_cell.angle_alpha   90.00
_cell.angle_beta   90.00
_cell.angle_gamma   90.00
#
_symmetry.space_group_name_H-M   'P 1'
#
loop_
_entity.id
_entity.type
_entity.pdbx_description
1 polymer ?
#
loop_
_entity_poly.entity_id
_entity_poly.type
_entity_poly.pdbx_seq_one_letter_code
_entity_poly.pdbx_strand_id
1 'polypeptide(L)'
;MRNSTFTRWQLGIQKPTVSSGSGTGFVRCEAAPSAAVTPSDIKTEEKAERKKSDNLIENLTTWLIKQEQLGNIDTELTIVLSSISLACKQIASLLQRSNIINLTGGQGTINIQGEDQKKLDVISNELFCNCLRSSGRTGIIASEEEDVPVAVEETYSGNYIVVFDPIDGSANIDTSLTTGSIFGIYGPDKQCLIDINDESSLDQEKQNCVVSVCQPGRNLLAAGYCLYSSSVVFTLSLGKGVFGFTLDPSYGEFVLTHENIQIPKTGKIYSFNEGNYDLWDKKLMKYLDHLRQPGANGKPYSGRYIGCLVGEIHRMLLYGGIYGNPKNKNSKNGNLRLLYECAPMSYLVEQKPTVSSGSGTGFVRCEAAPSAAVTPSDIKTEEKAERKKSDNLIENLTTWLIKQEQLGNIDTELTIVLSSISLACKQIASLLQRSNIINLTGGQGTINIQGEDQKKLDVISNELFCNCLRSSGRTGIIASEEEDVPVAVEETYSGNYIVVFDPIDGSANIDTSLTTGSIFGIYGPDKQCLIDINDDSSLDQEKQNCVVSVCQPGRNLLAAGYCLYSSSVVFTLSLGKRVFGFTLDPSYGEFVLTHENIQIPKTGKIYSFNEGNYDLWDKKLMKYLDHLRQPGANGKPYSGRYIGCLVGEIHRMLLYGGIYGNPKNKNSKNGNLRLLYECAPMSYLVEQAGGKAIDGHRRILGIEPHEIHQRTPIFIGSADEVEKLEKYLA
;
A
#
# COMPACT_ATOMS: atom_id res chain seq x y z
N MET A 1 -11.70 -54.22 24.30
CA MET A 1 -10.85 -54.92 23.31
C MET A 1 -10.31 -53.88 22.33
N ARG A 2 -8.99 -53.95 22.04
CA ARG A 2 -8.12 -53.08 21.18
C ARG A 2 -7.74 -51.73 21.82
N ASN A 3 -6.70 -51.62 22.67
CA ASN A 3 -5.22 -51.56 22.45
C ASN A 3 -4.78 -50.39 21.54
N SER A 4 -4.28 -49.27 22.09
CA SER A 4 -2.88 -48.93 22.53
C SER A 4 -2.06 -48.31 21.37
N THR A 5 -1.27 -47.24 21.46
CA THR A 5 -0.35 -46.77 22.52
C THR A 5 0.13 -45.33 22.18
N PHE A 6 0.28 -44.48 23.20
CA PHE A 6 1.00 -43.20 23.17
C PHE A 6 2.53 -43.45 23.25
N THR A 7 3.34 -42.65 22.54
CA THR A 7 4.81 -42.61 22.78
C THR A 7 5.33 -41.17 22.87
N ARG A 8 6.11 -40.96 23.93
CA ARG A 8 6.67 -39.73 24.50
C ARG A 8 8.11 -39.58 24.01
N TRP A 9 8.48 -38.40 23.48
CA TRP A 9 9.87 -38.11 23.10
C TRP A 9 10.66 -37.56 24.30
N GLN A 10 11.76 -38.23 24.65
CA GLN A 10 12.73 -37.85 25.68
C GLN A 10 13.89 -37.05 25.07
N LEU A 11 14.20 -35.90 25.69
CA LEU A 11 15.40 -35.10 25.48
C LEU A 11 16.56 -35.70 26.31
N GLY A 12 17.66 -36.08 25.63
CA GLY A 12 18.90 -36.54 26.27
C GLY A 12 19.98 -35.46 26.23
N ILE A 13 20.28 -34.86 27.38
CA ILE A 13 21.44 -34.00 27.63
C ILE A 13 22.56 -34.89 28.19
N GLN A 14 23.78 -34.82 27.63
CA GLN A 14 24.98 -35.36 28.30
C GLN A 14 26.09 -34.30 28.37
N LYS A 15 26.61 -34.13 29.60
CA LYS A 15 27.74 -33.29 30.01
C LYS A 15 29.09 -34.01 29.78
N PRO A 16 30.22 -33.27 29.73
CA PRO A 16 31.54 -33.82 29.41
C PRO A 16 32.29 -34.35 30.62
N THR A 17 33.16 -35.34 30.39
CA THR A 17 34.16 -35.85 31.36
C THR A 17 35.57 -35.65 30.83
N VAL A 18 36.46 -35.14 31.68
CA VAL A 18 37.89 -34.93 31.44
C VAL A 18 38.70 -35.79 32.41
N SER A 19 39.68 -36.55 31.90
CA SER A 19 40.92 -37.03 32.55
C SER A 19 41.63 -37.95 31.53
N SER A 20 42.93 -38.05 31.34
CA SER A 20 44.15 -37.62 32.03
C SER A 20 45.31 -37.87 31.04
N GLY A 21 46.34 -37.03 31.03
CA GLY A 21 47.47 -37.17 30.10
C GLY A 21 48.53 -38.19 30.53
N SER A 22 49.36 -38.62 29.56
CA SER A 22 50.81 -38.83 29.73
C SER A 22 51.45 -39.30 28.41
N GLY A 23 52.61 -38.73 28.04
CA GLY A 23 53.70 -39.51 27.42
C GLY A 23 53.86 -39.48 25.90
N THR A 24 54.63 -38.51 25.44
CA THR A 24 55.60 -38.51 24.32
C THR A 24 55.67 -39.72 23.37
N GLY A 25 55.48 -39.45 22.07
CA GLY A 25 55.95 -40.31 20.97
C GLY A 25 55.58 -39.72 19.61
N PHE A 26 56.55 -39.18 18.87
CA PHE A 26 56.38 -38.82 17.46
C PHE A 26 56.11 -40.10 16.65
N VAL A 27 54.94 -40.19 16.01
CA VAL A 27 54.68 -41.17 14.94
C VAL A 27 54.20 -40.40 13.71
N ARG A 28 55.00 -40.53 12.66
CA ARG A 28 54.74 -40.10 11.29
C ARG A 28 53.66 -41.02 10.73
N CYS A 29 52.50 -40.50 10.31
CA CYS A 29 51.51 -41.25 9.55
C CYS A 29 51.56 -40.83 8.08
N GLU A 30 51.91 -41.81 7.24
CA GLU A 30 51.89 -41.73 5.79
C GLU A 30 50.45 -41.54 5.27
N ALA A 31 50.32 -40.76 4.21
CA ALA A 31 49.05 -40.53 3.53
C ALA A 31 48.60 -41.82 2.80
N ALA A 32 47.44 -42.34 3.19
CA ALA A 32 46.70 -43.30 2.39
C ALA A 32 45.96 -42.57 1.24
N PRO A 33 45.83 -43.18 0.04
CA PRO A 33 45.32 -42.48 -1.13
C PRO A 33 43.83 -42.15 -0.97
N SER A 34 43.46 -40.95 -1.39
CA SER A 34 42.09 -40.46 -1.39
C SER A 34 41.20 -41.35 -2.26
N ALA A 35 40.13 -41.88 -1.68
CA ALA A 35 39.00 -42.37 -2.46
C ALA A 35 38.42 -41.18 -3.24
N ALA A 36 38.33 -41.32 -4.56
CA ALA A 36 37.78 -40.31 -5.45
C ALA A 36 36.30 -40.08 -5.12
N VAL A 37 35.99 -38.90 -4.58
CA VAL A 37 34.62 -38.39 -4.48
C VAL A 37 34.14 -38.09 -5.90
N THR A 38 33.02 -38.70 -6.29
CA THR A 38 32.47 -38.49 -7.63
C THR A 38 31.75 -37.15 -7.72
N PRO A 39 31.70 -36.48 -8.90
CA PRO A 39 31.03 -35.18 -9.06
C PRO A 39 29.53 -35.18 -8.75
N SER A 40 28.91 -36.35 -8.57
CA SER A 40 27.52 -36.52 -8.14
C SER A 40 27.31 -36.32 -6.64
N ASP A 41 28.32 -36.60 -5.80
CA ASP A 41 28.15 -36.55 -4.34
C ASP A 41 28.24 -35.10 -3.82
N ILE A 42 29.11 -34.29 -4.43
CA ILE A 42 29.26 -32.84 -4.14
C ILE A 42 27.98 -32.06 -4.51
N LYS A 43 27.31 -32.42 -5.61
CA LYS A 43 26.03 -31.81 -6.01
C LYS A 43 24.86 -32.17 -5.09
N THR A 44 24.98 -33.27 -4.34
CA THR A 44 23.93 -33.77 -3.46
C THR A 44 24.07 -33.13 -2.07
N GLU A 45 25.31 -32.90 -1.61
CA GLU A 45 25.59 -32.09 -0.42
C GLU A 45 25.32 -30.59 -0.63
N GLU A 46 25.69 -29.99 -1.77
CA GLU A 46 25.31 -28.60 -2.11
C GLU A 46 23.78 -28.41 -2.19
N LYS A 47 23.03 -29.41 -2.68
CA LYS A 47 21.56 -29.38 -2.69
C LYS A 47 20.95 -29.59 -1.30
N ALA A 48 21.63 -30.34 -0.42
CA ALA A 48 21.18 -30.57 0.95
C ALA A 48 21.49 -29.37 1.88
N GLU A 49 22.59 -28.65 1.65
CA GLU A 49 22.90 -27.37 2.30
C GLU A 49 22.05 -26.22 1.77
N ARG A 50 21.74 -26.17 0.46
CA ARG A 50 20.73 -25.24 -0.08
C ARG A 50 19.35 -25.46 0.53
N LYS A 51 18.88 -26.72 0.64
CA LYS A 51 17.61 -27.03 1.31
C LYS A 51 17.56 -26.75 2.81
N LYS A 52 18.71 -26.65 3.49
CA LYS A 52 18.77 -26.27 4.92
C LYS A 52 18.90 -24.76 5.13
N SER A 53 19.35 -24.01 4.13
CA SER A 53 19.46 -22.54 4.17
C SER A 53 18.19 -21.82 3.68
N ASP A 54 17.30 -22.50 2.96
CA ASP A 54 16.01 -21.98 2.48
C ASP A 54 15.01 -21.54 3.59
N ASN A 55 15.32 -21.77 4.88
CA ASN A 55 14.46 -21.40 6.01
C ASN A 55 15.03 -20.29 6.91
N LEU A 56 16.16 -19.67 6.56
CA LEU A 56 16.62 -18.50 7.30
C LEU A 56 16.03 -17.23 6.66
N ILE A 57 15.16 -16.56 7.40
CA ILE A 57 14.65 -15.23 7.05
C ILE A 57 15.86 -14.28 6.94
N GLU A 58 16.22 -13.91 5.72
CA GLU A 58 17.30 -12.96 5.46
C GLU A 58 16.77 -11.52 5.62
N ASN A 59 17.39 -10.74 6.51
CA ASN A 59 17.08 -9.33 6.66
C ASN A 59 18.00 -8.45 5.81
N LEU A 60 17.59 -7.19 5.57
CA LEU A 60 18.33 -6.23 4.74
C LEU A 60 19.77 -6.04 5.24
N THR A 61 19.98 -5.93 6.56
CA THR A 61 21.32 -5.75 7.13
C THR A 61 22.23 -6.93 6.83
N THR A 62 21.75 -8.16 6.99
CA THR A 62 22.51 -9.38 6.68
C THR A 62 22.78 -9.47 5.18
N TRP A 63 21.79 -9.13 4.36
CA TRP A 63 21.93 -9.11 2.91
C TRP A 63 22.99 -8.10 2.46
N LEU A 64 23.00 -6.88 3.01
CA LEU A 64 24.00 -5.86 2.71
C LEU A 64 25.42 -6.32 3.11
N ILE A 65 25.57 -6.92 4.30
CA ILE A 65 26.86 -7.51 4.73
C ILE A 65 27.32 -8.60 3.76
N LYS A 66 26.41 -9.45 3.26
CA LYS A 66 26.78 -10.43 2.23
C LYS A 66 27.21 -9.76 0.92
N GLN A 67 26.54 -8.68 0.49
CA GLN A 67 26.96 -7.94 -0.70
C GLN A 67 28.33 -7.27 -0.53
N GLU A 68 28.66 -6.81 0.68
CA GLU A 68 29.97 -6.29 1.05
C GLU A 68 31.04 -7.40 0.97
N GLN A 69 30.78 -8.58 1.54
CA GLN A 69 31.68 -9.73 1.46
C GLN A 69 31.93 -10.21 0.02
N LEU A 70 30.91 -10.09 -0.84
CA LEU A 70 31.03 -10.38 -2.28
C LEU A 70 31.78 -9.29 -3.06
N GLY A 71 32.13 -8.16 -2.42
CA GLY A 71 32.80 -7.03 -3.04
C GLY A 71 31.92 -6.26 -4.04
N ASN A 72 30.58 -6.40 -3.92
CA ASN A 72 29.63 -5.65 -4.76
C ASN A 72 29.45 -4.21 -4.27
N ILE A 73 29.57 -4.01 -2.95
CA ILE A 73 29.49 -2.72 -2.28
C ILE A 73 30.63 -2.61 -1.26
N ASP A 74 30.97 -1.40 -0.86
CA ASP A 74 31.86 -1.18 0.27
C ASP A 74 31.08 -0.93 1.57
N THR A 75 31.81 -0.87 2.68
CA THR A 75 31.27 -0.61 4.01
C THR A 75 30.58 0.76 4.08
N GLU A 76 31.06 1.74 3.31
CA GLU A 76 30.58 3.13 3.34
C GLU A 76 29.18 3.22 2.72
N LEU A 77 28.98 2.61 1.55
CA LEU A 77 27.69 2.50 0.88
C LEU A 77 26.68 1.69 1.69
N THR A 78 27.14 0.65 2.39
CA THR A 78 26.32 -0.13 3.33
C THR A 78 25.71 0.78 4.41
N ILE A 79 26.51 1.66 5.02
CA ILE A 79 26.06 2.61 6.05
C ILE A 79 25.03 3.61 5.47
N VAL A 80 25.27 4.13 4.26
CA VAL A 80 24.33 5.04 3.58
C VAL A 80 22.99 4.35 3.33
N LEU A 81 23.01 3.12 2.81
CA LEU A 81 21.78 2.33 2.55
C LEU A 81 21.03 2.00 3.84
N SER A 82 21.74 1.67 4.92
CA SER A 82 21.13 1.47 6.24
C SER A 82 20.49 2.76 6.78
N SER A 83 21.10 3.92 6.54
CA SER A 83 20.58 5.22 6.96
C SER A 83 19.31 5.59 6.18
N ILE A 84 19.29 5.36 4.87
CA ILE A 84 18.10 5.51 4.02
C ILE A 84 16.98 4.57 4.49
N SER A 85 17.31 3.30 4.77
CA SER A 85 16.35 2.33 5.30
C SER A 85 15.73 2.79 6.61
N LEU A 86 16.53 3.35 7.53
CA LEU A 86 16.03 3.90 8.79
C LEU A 86 15.08 5.09 8.56
N ALA A 87 15.42 6.02 7.68
CA ALA A 87 14.54 7.14 7.31
C ALA A 87 13.19 6.62 6.78
N CYS A 88 13.21 5.64 5.87
CA CYS A 88 11.99 5.02 5.35
C CYS A 88 11.14 4.35 6.44
N LYS A 89 11.75 3.66 7.42
CA LYS A 89 11.02 3.08 8.56
C LYS A 89 10.34 4.16 9.41
N GLN A 90 11.03 5.28 9.65
CA GLN A 90 10.47 6.39 10.42
C GLN A 90 9.31 7.07 9.67
N ILE A 91 9.46 7.30 8.36
CA ILE A 91 8.41 7.86 7.50
C ILE A 91 7.19 6.93 7.47
N ALA A 92 7.39 5.62 7.33
CA ALA A 92 6.31 4.64 7.38
C ALA A 92 5.53 4.71 8.71
N SER A 93 6.23 4.79 9.85
CA SER A 93 5.60 4.93 11.17
C SER A 93 4.79 6.23 11.30
N LEU A 94 5.28 7.34 10.73
CA LEU A 94 4.57 8.61 10.70
C LEU A 94 3.34 8.57 9.78
N LEU A 95 3.45 7.98 8.59
CA LEU A 95 2.34 7.82 7.65
C LEU A 95 1.19 7.02 8.27
N GLN A 96 1.50 5.95 9.01
CA GLN A 96 0.49 5.14 9.70
C GLN A 96 -0.28 5.91 10.77
N ARG A 97 0.32 6.96 11.34
CA ARG A 97 -0.24 7.76 12.44
C ARG A 97 -0.58 9.19 12.03
N SER A 98 -0.48 9.53 10.75
CA SER A 98 -0.58 10.89 10.24
C SER A 98 -1.91 11.56 10.59
N ASN A 99 -3.03 10.84 10.42
CA ASN A 99 -4.36 11.32 10.76
C ASN A 99 -4.59 11.47 12.28
N ILE A 100 -3.85 10.74 13.11
CA ILE A 100 -3.99 10.77 14.58
C ILE A 100 -3.23 11.98 15.14
N ILE A 101 -2.04 12.22 14.60
CA ILE A 101 -1.17 13.34 14.99
C ILE A 101 -1.62 14.64 14.30
N ASN A 102 -2.66 14.58 13.45
CA ASN A 102 -3.11 15.67 12.59
C ASN A 102 -1.94 16.24 11.77
N LEU A 103 -1.14 15.39 11.12
CA LEU A 103 -0.06 15.80 10.21
C LEU A 103 -0.57 16.03 8.77
N THR A 104 -1.88 15.90 8.55
CA THR A 104 -2.59 16.08 7.28
C THR A 104 -3.16 17.51 7.17
N GLY A 105 -3.19 18.09 5.96
CA GLY A 105 -3.71 19.45 5.72
C GLY A 105 -2.74 20.51 5.16
N GLY A 106 -3.30 21.68 4.82
CA GLY A 106 -2.59 22.81 4.20
C GLY A 106 -1.64 23.54 5.17
N GLN A 107 -0.56 24.11 4.62
CA GLN A 107 0.44 24.88 5.36
C GLN A 107 -0.24 26.10 6.04
N GLY A 108 -0.05 26.27 7.35
CA GLY A 108 -0.58 27.42 8.11
C GLY A 108 -1.77 27.12 9.04
N THR A 109 -2.08 25.85 9.30
CA THR A 109 -2.93 25.50 10.45
C THR A 109 -2.04 25.41 11.69
N ILE A 110 -2.27 26.32 12.64
CA ILE A 110 -1.53 26.39 13.90
C ILE A 110 -2.02 25.22 14.75
N ASN A 111 -1.10 24.40 15.28
CA ASN A 111 -1.46 23.36 16.24
C ASN A 111 -2.15 23.97 17.47
N ILE A 112 -2.92 23.17 18.20
CA ILE A 112 -3.58 23.59 19.46
C ILE A 112 -2.55 24.13 20.49
N GLN A 113 -1.26 23.83 20.29
CA GLN A 113 -0.12 24.30 21.11
C GLN A 113 0.58 25.56 20.57
N GLY A 114 0.10 26.18 19.49
CA GLY A 114 0.67 27.41 18.94
C GLY A 114 1.91 27.22 18.05
N GLU A 115 2.27 25.99 17.71
CA GLU A 115 3.38 25.67 16.80
C GLU A 115 2.89 25.55 15.35
N ASP A 116 3.72 25.99 14.40
CA ASP A 116 3.47 25.79 12.98
C ASP A 116 3.50 24.30 12.65
N GLN A 117 2.38 23.76 12.15
CA GLN A 117 2.30 22.37 11.71
C GLN A 117 3.17 22.18 10.46
N LYS A 118 4.25 21.40 10.56
CA LYS A 118 5.05 20.98 9.40
C LYS A 118 4.30 19.90 8.63
N LYS A 119 4.19 20.07 7.30
CA LYS A 119 3.64 19.04 6.41
C LYS A 119 4.51 17.78 6.47
N LEU A 120 3.88 16.63 6.26
CA LEU A 120 4.59 15.35 6.24
C LEU A 120 5.73 15.32 5.21
N ASP A 121 5.58 15.99 4.07
CA ASP A 121 6.64 16.13 3.06
C ASP A 121 7.90 16.81 3.64
N VAL A 122 7.71 17.91 4.38
CA VAL A 122 8.79 18.66 5.05
C VAL A 122 9.43 17.82 6.15
N ILE A 123 8.63 17.14 6.97
CA ILE A 123 9.13 16.26 8.03
C ILE A 123 9.94 15.11 7.41
N SER A 124 9.46 14.54 6.32
CA SER A 124 10.12 13.42 5.63
C SER A 124 11.45 13.87 5.02
N ASN A 125 11.50 15.07 4.43
CA ASN A 125 12.76 15.68 4.00
C ASN A 125 13.73 15.84 5.17
N GLU A 126 13.29 16.41 6.29
CA GLU A 126 14.12 16.57 7.49
C GLU A 126 14.64 15.23 8.03
N LEU A 127 13.81 14.18 8.04
CA LEU A 127 14.22 12.84 8.47
C LEU A 127 15.28 12.24 7.54
N PHE A 128 15.12 12.34 6.23
CA PHE A 128 16.12 11.91 5.26
C PHE A 128 17.44 12.65 5.46
N CYS A 129 17.40 13.98 5.50
CA CYS A 129 18.57 14.82 5.73
C CYS A 129 19.27 14.46 7.05
N ASN A 130 18.54 14.32 8.15
CA ASN A 130 19.12 14.00 9.45
C ASN A 130 19.74 12.59 9.47
N CYS A 131 19.07 11.57 8.93
CA CYS A 131 19.62 10.22 8.84
C CYS A 131 20.89 10.20 7.99
N LEU A 132 20.88 10.86 6.83
CA LEU A 132 22.04 10.93 5.93
C LEU A 132 23.20 11.72 6.54
N ARG A 133 22.95 12.83 7.23
CA ARG A 133 23.98 13.59 7.95
C ARG A 133 24.61 12.76 9.07
N SER A 134 23.77 12.08 9.86
CA SER A 134 24.22 11.21 10.96
C SER A 134 25.05 10.02 10.49
N SER A 135 24.92 9.61 9.22
CA SER A 135 25.71 8.52 8.64
C SER A 135 27.20 8.84 8.59
N GLY A 136 27.56 10.12 8.49
CA GLY A 136 28.95 10.56 8.33
C GLY A 136 29.54 10.33 6.92
N ARG A 137 28.83 9.63 6.02
CA ARG A 137 29.38 9.08 4.77
C ARG A 137 28.79 9.69 3.48
N THR A 138 27.77 10.53 3.63
CA THR A 138 27.16 11.28 2.53
C THR A 138 27.80 12.66 2.43
N GLY A 139 28.45 12.96 1.31
CA GLY A 139 29.10 14.25 1.08
C GLY A 139 28.13 15.33 0.58
N ILE A 140 27.23 14.96 -0.33
CA ILE A 140 26.21 15.88 -0.88
C ILE A 140 24.83 15.24 -0.79
N ILE A 141 23.87 16.01 -0.30
CA ILE A 141 22.46 15.65 -0.20
C ILE A 141 21.69 16.55 -1.16
N ALA A 142 20.86 15.97 -2.03
CA ALA A 142 19.95 16.72 -2.90
C ALA A 142 18.53 16.20 -2.74
N SER A 143 17.62 17.08 -2.37
CA SER A 143 16.20 16.76 -2.17
C SER A 143 15.33 17.40 -3.24
N GLU A 144 14.22 16.74 -3.57
CA GLU A 144 13.11 17.30 -4.33
C GLU A 144 12.56 18.57 -3.66
N GLU A 145 12.55 18.62 -2.32
CA GLU A 145 11.94 19.71 -1.54
C GLU A 145 12.86 20.93 -1.35
N GLU A 146 14.11 20.86 -1.82
CA GLU A 146 15.11 21.92 -1.64
C GLU A 146 15.60 22.48 -2.98
N ASP A 147 15.73 23.80 -3.09
CA ASP A 147 16.16 24.48 -4.31
C ASP A 147 17.63 24.23 -4.66
N VAL A 148 18.46 23.95 -3.65
CA VAL A 148 19.92 23.79 -3.80
C VAL A 148 20.38 22.56 -3.01
N PRO A 149 21.25 21.71 -3.58
CA PRO A 149 21.88 20.63 -2.84
C PRO A 149 22.67 21.15 -1.64
N VAL A 150 22.64 20.39 -0.56
CA VAL A 150 23.33 20.70 0.69
C VAL A 150 24.60 19.85 0.79
N ALA A 151 25.75 20.52 0.82
CA ALA A 151 27.01 19.89 1.22
C ALA A 151 26.96 19.59 2.72
N VAL A 152 27.35 18.38 3.12
CA VAL A 152 27.34 18.01 4.53
C VAL A 152 28.68 18.38 5.16
N GLU A 153 28.75 19.58 5.72
CA GLU A 153 29.97 20.16 6.32
C GLU A 153 30.57 19.29 7.44
N GLU A 154 29.74 18.54 8.16
CA GLU A 154 30.18 17.65 9.26
C GLU A 154 30.81 16.33 8.76
N THR A 155 30.78 16.04 7.45
CA THR A 155 31.35 14.82 6.86
C THR A 155 32.73 15.06 6.28
N TYR A 156 33.76 15.03 7.12
CA TYR A 156 35.17 15.12 6.69
C TYR A 156 35.63 14.00 5.71
N SER A 157 34.76 13.06 5.33
CA SER A 157 35.07 11.92 4.44
C SER A 157 33.89 11.44 3.57
N GLY A 158 32.84 12.25 3.36
CA GLY A 158 31.66 11.82 2.62
C GLY A 158 31.93 11.60 1.13
N ASN A 159 31.89 10.35 0.65
CA ASN A 159 32.21 10.01 -0.74
C ASN A 159 30.99 9.88 -1.65
N TYR A 160 29.76 9.93 -1.11
CA TYR A 160 28.55 9.69 -1.89
C TYR A 160 27.68 10.93 -2.03
N ILE A 161 27.01 11.01 -3.17
CA ILE A 161 25.95 11.96 -3.44
C ILE A 161 24.63 11.20 -3.38
N VAL A 162 23.72 11.62 -2.51
CA VAL A 162 22.39 11.02 -2.38
C VAL A 162 21.35 12.01 -2.88
N VAL A 163 20.59 11.59 -3.88
CA VAL A 163 19.44 12.33 -4.41
C VAL A 163 18.17 11.60 -4.02
N PHE A 164 17.14 12.32 -3.57
CA PHE A 164 15.90 11.66 -3.18
C PHE A 164 14.67 12.53 -3.38
N ASP A 165 13.53 11.86 -3.54
CA ASP A 165 12.20 12.41 -3.37
C ASP A 165 11.64 11.82 -2.06
N PRO A 166 11.44 12.64 -1.01
CA PRO A 166 11.05 12.14 0.29
C PRO A 166 9.65 11.52 0.27
N ILE A 167 8.69 12.10 -0.46
CA ILE A 167 7.34 11.54 -0.64
C ILE A 167 6.81 11.85 -2.05
N ASP A 168 6.89 10.85 -2.92
CA ASP A 168 6.09 10.77 -4.15
C ASP A 168 4.62 10.45 -3.83
N GLY A 169 3.74 11.09 -4.59
CA GLY A 169 2.30 10.96 -4.43
C GLY A 169 1.75 11.74 -3.23
N SER A 170 2.36 12.86 -2.84
CA SER A 170 1.94 13.70 -1.70
C SER A 170 0.45 14.06 -1.68
N ALA A 171 -0.20 14.17 -2.86
CA ALA A 171 -1.65 14.35 -2.99
C ALA A 171 -2.50 13.23 -2.35
N ASN A 172 -1.91 12.06 -2.10
CA ASN A 172 -2.54 10.90 -1.49
C ASN A 172 -2.41 10.86 0.04
N ILE A 173 -1.59 11.72 0.65
CA ILE A 173 -1.29 11.71 2.09
C ILE A 173 -2.56 11.89 2.93
N ASP A 174 -3.36 12.93 2.65
CA ASP A 174 -4.57 13.19 3.46
C ASP A 174 -5.62 12.07 3.29
N THR A 175 -5.59 11.35 2.18
CA THR A 175 -6.46 10.18 1.93
C THR A 175 -5.87 8.86 2.40
N SER A 176 -4.68 8.87 3.03
CA SER A 176 -4.00 7.65 3.46
C SER A 176 -3.86 6.58 2.37
N LEU A 177 -3.75 7.01 1.11
CA LEU A 177 -3.57 6.12 -0.02
C LEU A 177 -2.08 5.83 -0.24
N THR A 178 -1.77 5.00 -1.24
CA THR A 178 -0.40 4.61 -1.59
C THR A 178 0.47 5.84 -1.90
N THR A 179 1.64 5.88 -1.25
CA THR A 179 2.72 6.86 -1.43
C THR A 179 4.07 6.13 -1.47
N GLY A 180 5.17 6.83 -1.71
CA GLY A 180 6.50 6.23 -1.59
C GLY A 180 7.63 7.24 -1.56
N SER A 181 8.82 6.82 -1.13
CA SER A 181 10.05 7.61 -1.24
C SER A 181 10.92 7.06 -2.37
N ILE A 182 11.64 7.92 -3.07
CA ILE A 182 12.55 7.54 -4.16
C ILE A 182 13.96 7.98 -3.79
N PHE A 183 14.98 7.16 -4.08
CA PHE A 183 16.36 7.56 -3.86
C PHE A 183 17.30 7.04 -4.96
N GLY A 184 18.35 7.82 -5.23
CA GLY A 184 19.47 7.47 -6.09
C GLY A 184 20.79 7.81 -5.39
N ILE A 185 21.79 6.96 -5.57
CA ILE A 185 23.12 7.14 -4.99
C ILE A 185 24.14 7.19 -6.12
N TYR A 186 24.89 8.29 -6.17
CA TYR A 186 25.98 8.50 -7.13
C TYR A 186 27.33 8.45 -6.42
N GLY A 187 28.34 8.04 -7.18
CA GLY A 187 29.74 8.21 -6.78
C GLY A 187 30.19 9.67 -6.92
N PRO A 188 31.33 10.02 -6.31
CA PRO A 188 31.88 11.36 -6.43
C PRO A 188 32.45 11.54 -7.84
N ASP A 189 32.15 12.67 -8.48
CA ASP A 189 32.74 12.98 -9.78
C ASP A 189 34.20 13.43 -9.60
N LYS A 190 35.13 12.74 -10.26
CA LYS A 190 36.57 13.08 -10.24
C LYS A 190 36.86 14.45 -10.85
N GLN A 191 35.94 15.03 -11.61
CA GLN A 191 36.07 16.39 -12.16
C GLN A 191 35.65 17.51 -11.20
N CYS A 192 35.15 17.18 -10.00
CA CYS A 192 34.70 18.15 -8.99
C CYS A 192 35.48 18.04 -7.66
N LEU A 193 36.79 17.75 -7.72
CA LEU A 193 37.67 17.96 -6.56
C LEU A 193 38.06 19.44 -6.52
N ILE A 194 37.54 20.19 -5.56
CA ILE A 194 38.00 21.56 -5.28
C ILE A 194 39.11 21.46 -4.22
N ASP A 195 40.25 22.08 -4.50
CA ASP A 195 41.25 22.42 -3.49
C ASP A 195 40.62 23.40 -2.49
N ILE A 196 40.55 23.02 -1.21
CA ILE A 196 39.89 23.76 -0.10
C ILE A 196 40.63 25.09 0.25
N ASN A 197 41.44 25.64 -0.66
CA ASN A 197 42.29 26.81 -0.40
C ASN A 197 41.78 28.13 -0.99
N ASP A 198 40.67 28.15 -1.73
CA ASP A 198 40.12 29.40 -2.27
C ASP A 198 38.95 29.91 -1.42
N GLU A 199 39.20 30.99 -0.66
CA GLU A 199 38.18 31.85 -0.07
C GLU A 199 37.31 32.49 -1.17
N SER A 200 36.34 31.74 -1.70
CA SER A 200 35.39 32.25 -2.69
C SER A 200 33.96 32.25 -2.14
N SER A 201 33.20 33.25 -2.57
CA SER A 201 31.84 33.57 -2.11
C SER A 201 30.87 32.37 -2.12
N LEU A 202 29.95 32.31 -1.15
CA LEU A 202 28.84 31.34 -1.00
C LEU A 202 28.08 30.95 -2.29
N ASP A 203 28.05 31.82 -3.31
CA ASP A 203 27.36 31.56 -4.57
C ASP A 203 28.13 30.62 -5.52
N GLN A 204 29.46 30.59 -5.45
CA GLN A 204 30.30 29.73 -6.30
C GLN A 204 30.29 28.28 -5.79
N GLU A 205 30.35 28.08 -4.47
CA GLU A 205 30.24 26.75 -3.86
C GLU A 205 28.89 26.08 -4.15
N LYS A 206 27.80 26.84 -4.08
CA LYS A 206 26.45 26.36 -4.44
C LYS A 206 26.37 25.92 -5.90
N GLN A 207 26.92 26.72 -6.82
CA GLN A 207 26.97 26.35 -8.24
C GLN A 207 27.81 25.08 -8.46
N ASN A 208 28.92 24.94 -7.76
CA ASN A 208 29.79 23.77 -7.87
C ASN A 208 29.12 22.50 -7.32
N CYS A 209 28.37 22.59 -6.21
CA CYS A 209 27.58 21.48 -5.67
C CYS A 209 26.49 21.03 -6.65
N VAL A 210 25.76 21.98 -7.25
CA VAL A 210 24.75 21.69 -8.28
C VAL A 210 25.35 20.95 -9.47
N VAL A 211 26.51 21.41 -9.97
CA VAL A 211 27.21 20.76 -11.09
C VAL A 211 27.62 19.32 -10.74
N SER A 212 28.14 19.10 -9.53
CA SER A 212 28.57 17.77 -9.07
C SER A 212 27.42 16.76 -8.95
N VAL A 213 26.23 17.24 -8.58
CA VAL A 213 25.01 16.43 -8.44
C VAL A 213 24.38 16.08 -9.80
N CYS A 214 24.54 16.94 -10.81
CA CYS A 214 23.93 16.79 -12.13
C CYS A 214 24.64 15.74 -13.00
N GLN A 215 24.62 14.49 -12.55
CA GLN A 215 25.22 13.35 -13.26
C GLN A 215 24.18 12.57 -14.09
N PRO A 216 24.58 11.93 -15.21
CA PRO A 216 23.69 11.07 -15.97
C PRO A 216 23.29 9.82 -15.15
N GLY A 217 22.06 9.35 -15.27
CA GLY A 217 21.55 8.18 -14.52
C GLY A 217 22.36 6.89 -14.70
N ARG A 218 23.15 6.76 -15.79
CA ARG A 218 24.10 5.65 -15.98
C ARG A 218 25.23 5.59 -14.94
N ASN A 219 25.47 6.68 -14.22
CA ASN A 219 26.47 6.79 -13.16
C ASN A 219 25.91 6.41 -11.78
N LEU A 220 24.62 6.04 -11.67
CA LEU A 220 24.04 5.56 -10.42
C LEU A 220 24.75 4.28 -9.97
N LEU A 221 25.25 4.31 -8.74
CA LEU A 221 25.84 3.14 -8.07
C LEU A 221 24.74 2.26 -7.47
N ALA A 222 23.71 2.89 -6.93
CA ALA A 222 22.53 2.24 -6.40
C ALA A 222 21.32 3.14 -6.60
N ALA A 223 20.15 2.54 -6.75
CA ALA A 223 18.88 3.26 -6.75
C ALA A 223 17.79 2.37 -6.17
N GLY A 224 16.74 3.02 -5.66
CA GLY A 224 15.64 2.30 -5.06
C GLY A 224 14.48 3.20 -4.72
N TYR A 225 13.45 2.58 -4.15
CA TYR A 225 12.31 3.27 -3.58
C TYR A 225 11.80 2.53 -2.35
N CYS A 226 11.06 3.23 -1.51
CA CYS A 226 10.24 2.61 -0.46
C CYS A 226 8.77 2.88 -0.76
N LEU A 227 7.98 1.82 -0.95
CA LEU A 227 6.54 1.88 -1.12
C LEU A 227 5.87 1.89 0.26
N TYR A 228 4.98 2.84 0.51
CA TYR A 228 4.14 2.89 1.69
C TYR A 228 2.68 2.62 1.29
N SER A 229 2.21 1.41 1.55
CA SER A 229 0.81 1.03 1.33
C SER A 229 0.41 -0.09 2.30
N SER A 230 -0.40 -1.07 1.89
CA SER A 230 -0.86 -2.17 2.76
C SER A 230 0.29 -2.95 3.38
N SER A 231 1.44 -3.00 2.71
CA SER A 231 2.75 -3.32 3.28
C SER A 231 3.76 -2.22 2.96
N VAL A 232 4.84 -2.15 3.74
CA VAL A 232 5.98 -1.28 3.45
C VAL A 232 7.04 -2.09 2.74
N VAL A 233 7.32 -1.75 1.47
CA VAL A 233 8.25 -2.51 0.62
C VAL A 233 9.41 -1.63 0.20
N PHE A 234 10.61 -1.96 0.67
CA PHE A 234 11.86 -1.34 0.25
C PHE A 234 12.45 -2.09 -0.94
N THR A 235 12.59 -1.42 -2.08
CA THR A 235 13.13 -2.00 -3.31
C THR A 235 14.47 -1.35 -3.63
N LEU A 236 15.48 -2.15 -3.93
CA LEU A 236 16.85 -1.71 -4.15
C LEU A 236 17.49 -2.45 -5.34
N SER A 237 18.25 -1.71 -6.15
CA SER A 237 19.19 -2.24 -7.13
C SER A 237 20.58 -1.69 -6.89
N LEU A 238 21.57 -2.57 -6.99
CA LEU A 238 23.01 -2.25 -6.98
C LEU A 238 23.64 -2.43 -8.38
N GLY A 239 22.83 -2.43 -9.44
CA GLY A 239 23.28 -2.69 -10.82
C GLY A 239 23.34 -4.16 -11.23
N LYS A 240 22.91 -5.06 -10.34
CA LYS A 240 22.94 -6.53 -10.51
C LYS A 240 21.59 -7.16 -10.17
N GLY A 241 20.55 -6.65 -10.79
CA GLY A 241 19.17 -7.06 -10.52
C GLY A 241 18.48 -6.20 -9.44
N VAL A 242 17.19 -6.45 -9.26
CA VAL A 242 16.32 -5.68 -8.36
C VAL A 242 15.84 -6.57 -7.22
N PHE A 243 16.00 -6.12 -5.99
CA PHE A 243 15.64 -6.86 -4.78
C PHE A 243 14.57 -6.13 -4.01
N GLY A 244 13.55 -6.85 -3.53
CA GLY A 244 12.46 -6.30 -2.74
C GLY A 244 12.46 -6.86 -1.32
N PHE A 245 12.38 -5.97 -0.34
CA PHE A 245 12.34 -6.28 1.07
C PHE A 245 11.05 -5.73 1.70
N THR A 246 10.30 -6.57 2.41
CA THR A 246 9.08 -6.16 3.11
C THR A 246 9.38 -5.94 4.59
N LEU A 247 8.89 -4.85 5.17
CA LEU A 247 9.04 -4.55 6.60
C LEU A 247 8.19 -5.52 7.42
N ASP A 248 8.78 -6.25 8.38
CA ASP A 248 8.01 -6.94 9.42
C ASP A 248 7.84 -6.00 10.62
N PRO A 249 6.61 -5.55 10.95
CA PRO A 249 6.37 -4.72 12.12
C PRO A 249 6.77 -5.38 13.45
N SER A 250 6.80 -6.72 13.50
CA SER A 250 7.13 -7.49 14.71
C SER A 250 8.62 -7.43 15.04
N TYR A 251 9.48 -7.37 14.02
CA TYR A 251 10.93 -7.28 14.18
C TYR A 251 11.46 -5.85 14.00
N GLY A 252 10.69 -4.97 13.34
CA GLY A 252 11.15 -3.64 12.95
C GLY A 252 12.21 -3.66 11.85
N GLU A 253 12.32 -4.77 11.11
CA GLU A 253 13.34 -5.00 10.10
C GLU A 253 12.78 -5.36 8.74
N PHE A 254 13.49 -4.95 7.69
CA PHE A 254 13.18 -5.30 6.32
C PHE A 254 13.67 -6.72 6.05
N VAL A 255 12.75 -7.58 5.63
CA VAL A 255 12.97 -8.99 5.29
C VAL A 255 12.97 -9.14 3.78
N LEU A 256 13.93 -9.88 3.23
CA LEU A 256 14.00 -10.18 1.81
C LEU A 256 12.78 -11.04 1.41
N THR A 257 11.94 -10.52 0.54
CA THR A 257 10.74 -11.23 0.05
C THR A 257 10.76 -11.46 -1.45
N HIS A 258 11.48 -10.63 -2.20
CA HIS A 258 11.60 -10.76 -3.66
C HIS A 258 13.07 -10.73 -4.07
N GLU A 259 13.56 -11.87 -4.54
CA GLU A 259 14.90 -11.97 -5.11
C GLU A 259 14.89 -11.70 -6.61
N ASN A 260 15.73 -10.77 -7.06
CA ASN A 260 16.01 -10.51 -8.46
C ASN A 260 14.76 -10.40 -9.35
N ILE A 261 13.88 -9.45 -9.02
CA ILE A 261 12.60 -9.19 -9.71
C ILE A 261 12.85 -9.06 -11.22
N GLN A 262 12.14 -9.88 -12.00
CA GLN A 262 12.18 -9.87 -13.46
C GLN A 262 10.85 -9.34 -14.00
N ILE A 263 10.92 -8.21 -14.69
CA ILE A 263 9.74 -7.61 -15.30
C ILE A 263 9.19 -8.56 -16.37
N PRO A 264 7.90 -8.93 -16.31
CA PRO A 264 7.27 -9.69 -17.39
C PRO A 264 7.39 -8.96 -18.73
N LYS A 265 7.87 -9.67 -19.76
CA LYS A 265 8.02 -9.11 -21.12
C LYS A 265 6.71 -8.59 -21.73
N THR A 266 5.58 -9.10 -21.26
CA THR A 266 4.25 -8.68 -21.69
C THR A 266 3.38 -8.49 -20.45
N GLY A 267 2.83 -7.28 -20.29
CA GLY A 267 1.81 -6.96 -19.28
C GLY A 267 0.64 -6.26 -19.95
N LYS A 268 -0.59 -6.54 -19.49
CA LYS A 268 -1.82 -5.94 -20.06
C LYS A 268 -2.31 -4.72 -19.26
N ILE A 269 -1.40 -4.03 -18.60
CA ILE A 269 -1.68 -2.86 -17.76
C ILE A 269 -0.96 -1.66 -18.34
N TYR A 270 -1.65 -0.52 -18.41
CA TYR A 270 -1.02 0.76 -18.67
C TYR A 270 -1.42 1.79 -17.61
N SER A 271 -0.54 2.76 -17.39
CA SER A 271 -0.71 3.78 -16.36
C SER A 271 -0.40 5.16 -16.92
N PHE A 272 -1.46 5.89 -17.24
CA PHE A 272 -1.43 7.24 -17.78
C PHE A 272 -2.56 8.06 -17.16
N ASN A 273 -2.33 9.33 -16.86
CA ASN A 273 -3.40 10.24 -16.46
C ASN A 273 -4.22 10.67 -17.69
N GLU A 274 -5.19 9.85 -18.06
CA GLU A 274 -6.06 10.04 -19.23
C GLU A 274 -6.92 11.30 -19.18
N GLY A 275 -7.02 11.98 -18.03
CA GLY A 275 -7.60 13.32 -17.96
C GLY A 275 -6.88 14.33 -18.87
N ASN A 276 -5.60 14.09 -19.18
CA ASN A 276 -4.81 14.92 -20.09
C ASN A 276 -4.80 14.41 -21.55
N TYR A 277 -5.63 13.42 -21.90
CA TYR A 277 -5.59 12.76 -23.21
C TYR A 277 -5.66 13.74 -24.40
N ASP A 278 -6.52 14.76 -24.31
CA ASP A 278 -6.70 15.78 -25.36
C ASP A 278 -5.53 16.78 -25.48
N LEU A 279 -4.60 16.75 -24.50
CA LEU A 279 -3.43 17.63 -24.45
C LEU A 279 -2.16 16.97 -25.02
N TRP A 280 -2.22 15.68 -25.37
CA TRP A 280 -1.07 14.92 -25.83
C TRP A 280 -0.84 15.01 -27.34
N ASP A 281 0.36 14.59 -27.77
CA ASP A 281 0.72 14.49 -29.18
C ASP A 281 -0.13 13.42 -29.89
N LYS A 282 -0.57 13.70 -31.14
CA LYS A 282 -1.43 12.80 -31.94
C LYS A 282 -0.89 11.37 -32.08
N LYS A 283 0.44 11.18 -32.04
CA LYS A 283 1.07 9.85 -32.12
C LYS A 283 0.82 9.04 -30.84
N LEU A 284 0.90 9.68 -29.68
CA LEU A 284 0.65 9.03 -28.39
C LEU A 284 -0.83 8.70 -28.21
N MET A 285 -1.72 9.61 -28.65
CA MET A 285 -3.16 9.34 -28.65
C MET A 285 -3.50 8.08 -29.45
N LYS A 286 -2.96 7.95 -30.69
CA LYS A 286 -3.13 6.74 -31.51
C LYS A 286 -2.61 5.47 -30.84
N TYR A 287 -1.53 5.58 -30.08
CA TYR A 287 -0.96 4.45 -29.35
C TYR A 287 -1.90 3.99 -28.22
N LEU A 288 -2.44 4.92 -27.44
CA LEU A 288 -3.41 4.60 -26.39
C LEU A 288 -4.72 4.05 -26.96
N ASP A 289 -5.20 4.61 -28.08
CA ASP A 289 -6.37 4.07 -28.78
C ASP A 289 -6.15 2.62 -29.22
N HIS A 290 -4.92 2.27 -29.60
CA HIS A 290 -4.58 0.88 -29.91
C HIS A 290 -4.61 -0.02 -28.67
N LEU A 291 -4.24 0.47 -27.48
CA LEU A 291 -4.31 -0.30 -26.22
C LEU A 291 -5.75 -0.54 -25.74
N ARG A 292 -6.67 0.39 -26.06
CA ARG A 292 -8.11 0.28 -25.78
C ARG A 292 -8.83 -0.70 -26.70
N GLN A 293 -8.23 -1.07 -27.83
CA GLN A 293 -8.78 -2.09 -28.72
C GLN A 293 -8.63 -3.48 -28.09
N PRO A 294 -9.67 -4.34 -28.14
CA PRO A 294 -9.59 -5.69 -27.62
C PRO A 294 -8.55 -6.50 -28.39
N GLY A 295 -7.58 -7.09 -27.68
CA GLY A 295 -6.57 -7.96 -28.28
C GLY A 295 -7.13 -9.33 -28.68
N ALA A 296 -6.24 -10.27 -29.04
CA ALA A 296 -6.62 -11.63 -29.48
C ALA A 296 -7.53 -12.41 -28.49
N ASN A 297 -7.49 -12.05 -27.21
CA ASN A 297 -8.30 -12.68 -26.15
C ASN A 297 -9.63 -11.93 -25.89
N GLY A 298 -10.01 -10.95 -26.72
CA GLY A 298 -11.26 -10.21 -26.61
C GLY A 298 -11.34 -9.17 -25.47
N LYS A 299 -10.28 -9.01 -24.67
CA LYS A 299 -10.17 -7.98 -23.61
C LYS A 299 -9.11 -6.93 -23.96
N PRO A 300 -9.40 -5.62 -23.75
CA PRO A 300 -8.42 -4.55 -23.91
C PRO A 300 -7.41 -4.52 -22.76
N TYR A 301 -6.41 -3.65 -22.85
CA TYR A 301 -5.52 -3.39 -21.71
C TYR A 301 -6.28 -2.68 -20.60
N SER A 302 -5.93 -2.93 -19.34
CA SER A 302 -6.52 -2.24 -18.20
C SER A 302 -5.76 -0.94 -17.92
N GLY A 303 -6.47 0.19 -17.91
CA GLY A 303 -5.95 1.46 -17.44
C GLY A 303 -5.98 1.50 -15.91
N ARG A 304 -4.84 1.72 -15.26
CA ARG A 304 -4.75 1.94 -13.80
C ARG A 304 -3.80 3.10 -13.53
N TYR A 305 -4.25 4.12 -12.83
CA TYR A 305 -3.46 5.30 -12.50
C TYR A 305 -3.81 5.81 -11.10
N ILE A 306 -3.03 5.42 -10.10
CA ILE A 306 -3.17 5.82 -8.69
C ILE A 306 -2.80 7.30 -8.51
N GLY A 307 -1.83 7.80 -9.27
CA GLY A 307 -1.25 9.13 -9.06
C GLY A 307 -0.06 9.13 -8.08
N CYS A 308 0.59 7.99 -7.89
CA CYS A 308 1.87 7.82 -7.17
C CYS A 308 2.82 7.04 -8.10
N LEU A 309 3.92 7.64 -8.53
CA LEU A 309 4.92 7.02 -9.40
C LEU A 309 5.46 5.71 -8.80
N VAL A 310 5.78 5.69 -7.51
CA VAL A 310 6.33 4.52 -6.80
C VAL A 310 5.38 3.33 -6.87
N GLY A 311 4.10 3.53 -6.55
CA GLY A 311 3.08 2.49 -6.61
C GLY A 311 2.85 1.94 -8.03
N GLU A 312 2.94 2.81 -9.03
CA GLU A 312 2.79 2.42 -10.44
C GLU A 312 4.00 1.61 -10.95
N ILE A 313 5.22 2.04 -10.65
CA ILE A 313 6.44 1.31 -11.03
C ILE A 313 6.53 -0.02 -10.27
N HIS A 314 6.17 -0.06 -8.99
CA HIS A 314 6.12 -1.31 -8.22
C HIS A 314 5.18 -2.34 -8.86
N ARG A 315 3.97 -1.92 -9.25
CA ARG A 315 3.04 -2.78 -10.00
C ARG A 315 3.66 -3.29 -11.30
N MET A 316 4.36 -2.43 -12.04
CA MET A 316 4.98 -2.81 -13.31
C MET A 316 6.15 -3.77 -13.16
N LEU A 317 6.91 -3.65 -12.07
CA LEU A 317 7.99 -4.59 -11.78
C LEU A 317 7.46 -6.02 -11.61
N LEU A 318 6.25 -6.18 -11.06
CA LEU A 318 5.65 -7.49 -10.80
C LEU A 318 4.77 -8.01 -11.95
N TYR A 319 3.93 -7.15 -12.53
CA TYR A 319 2.93 -7.55 -13.54
C TYR A 319 3.28 -7.16 -14.98
N GLY A 320 4.34 -6.37 -15.17
CA GLY A 320 4.66 -5.75 -16.44
C GLY A 320 3.64 -4.67 -16.82
N GLY A 321 3.86 -4.02 -17.96
CA GLY A 321 3.00 -2.94 -18.44
C GLY A 321 3.79 -1.69 -18.77
N ILE A 322 3.08 -0.57 -18.92
CA ILE A 322 3.67 0.69 -19.39
C ILE A 322 3.16 1.87 -18.58
N TYR A 323 4.08 2.63 -18.00
CA TYR A 323 3.80 3.90 -17.34
C TYR A 323 4.23 5.03 -18.26
N GLY A 324 3.48 6.12 -18.27
CA GLY A 324 3.93 7.33 -18.93
C GLY A 324 3.39 8.61 -18.32
N ASN A 325 4.29 9.58 -18.17
CA ASN A 325 3.98 10.96 -17.88
C ASN A 325 4.48 11.86 -19.04
N PRO A 326 3.77 11.86 -20.17
CA PRO A 326 4.21 12.57 -21.37
C PRO A 326 4.10 14.09 -21.18
N LYS A 327 4.96 14.82 -21.92
CA LYS A 327 4.78 16.26 -22.10
C LYS A 327 3.36 16.57 -22.61
N ASN A 328 2.83 17.70 -22.20
CA ASN A 328 1.52 18.17 -22.65
C ASN A 328 1.59 19.66 -22.98
N LYS A 329 0.53 20.23 -23.55
CA LYS A 329 0.49 21.66 -23.92
C LYS A 329 0.77 22.60 -22.74
N ASN A 330 0.44 22.18 -21.52
CA ASN A 330 0.62 22.95 -20.29
C ASN A 330 2.01 22.73 -19.63
N SER A 331 2.69 21.63 -19.96
CA SER A 331 3.99 21.24 -19.43
C SER A 331 4.87 20.71 -20.56
N LYS A 332 5.63 21.65 -21.16
CA LYS A 332 6.44 21.39 -22.35
C LYS A 332 7.63 20.45 -22.09
N ASN A 333 8.14 20.45 -20.85
CA ASN A 333 9.29 19.64 -20.43
C ASN A 333 8.90 18.36 -19.66
N GLY A 334 7.59 18.11 -19.46
CA GLY A 334 7.11 17.06 -18.55
C GLY A 334 7.09 17.52 -17.10
N ASN A 335 6.38 16.76 -16.25
CA ASN A 335 6.22 17.10 -14.83
C ASN A 335 7.18 16.35 -13.91
N LEU A 336 7.78 15.25 -14.39
CA LEU A 336 8.73 14.48 -13.58
C LEU A 336 10.12 15.10 -13.65
N ARG A 337 10.79 15.10 -12.52
CA ARG A 337 12.14 15.61 -12.34
C ARG A 337 13.14 14.51 -12.71
N LEU A 338 14.04 14.83 -13.62
CA LEU A 338 14.97 13.86 -14.19
C LEU A 338 15.86 13.19 -13.14
N LEU A 339 16.40 13.99 -12.21
CA LEU A 339 17.39 13.55 -11.23
C LEU A 339 16.77 12.70 -10.11
N TYR A 340 15.64 13.12 -9.56
CA TYR A 340 15.04 12.53 -8.35
C TYR A 340 14.09 11.36 -8.67
N GLU A 341 13.40 11.41 -9.82
CA GLU A 341 12.34 10.45 -10.14
C GLU A 341 12.72 9.58 -11.35
N CYS A 342 12.98 10.20 -12.50
CA CYS A 342 13.16 9.45 -13.75
C CYS A 342 14.42 8.58 -13.75
N ALA A 343 15.57 9.12 -13.35
CA ALA A 343 16.83 8.39 -13.38
C ALA A 343 16.85 7.18 -12.43
N PRO A 344 16.46 7.30 -11.14
CA PRO A 344 16.33 6.15 -10.25
C PRO A 344 15.37 5.08 -10.76
N MET A 345 14.19 5.48 -11.26
CA MET A 345 13.19 4.53 -11.76
C MET A 345 13.64 3.81 -13.04
N SER A 346 14.23 4.53 -13.99
CA SER A 346 14.82 3.92 -15.18
C SER A 346 15.95 2.97 -14.83
N TYR A 347 16.79 3.32 -13.84
CA TYR A 347 17.86 2.44 -13.38
C TYR A 347 17.33 1.11 -12.87
N LEU A 348 16.20 1.08 -12.16
CA LEU A 348 15.57 -0.16 -11.70
C LEU A 348 15.03 -1.01 -12.87
N VAL A 349 14.42 -0.38 -13.86
CA VAL A 349 13.75 -1.08 -14.97
C VAL A 349 14.74 -1.61 -16.01
N GLU A 350 15.86 -0.92 -16.25
CA GLU A 350 16.84 -1.26 -17.30
C GLU A 350 17.92 -2.27 -16.86
N GLN A 351 17.78 -2.85 -15.66
CA GLN A 351 18.75 -3.84 -15.16
C GLN A 351 18.84 -5.05 -16.11
N LYS A 352 20.06 -5.33 -16.59
CA LYS A 352 20.33 -6.54 -17.37
C LYS A 352 20.42 -7.74 -16.43
N PRO A 353 19.87 -8.91 -16.80
CA PRO A 353 20.02 -10.11 -15.99
C PRO A 353 21.51 -10.43 -15.82
N THR A 354 21.94 -10.67 -14.59
CA THR A 354 23.32 -11.04 -14.28
C THR A 354 23.66 -12.40 -14.88
N VAL A 355 24.46 -12.39 -15.95
CA VAL A 355 25.34 -13.51 -16.27
C VAL A 355 26.65 -13.24 -15.53
N SER A 356 27.04 -14.15 -14.64
CA SER A 356 28.21 -14.01 -13.79
C SER A 356 29.51 -13.83 -14.61
N SER A 357 30.06 -12.62 -14.64
CA SER A 357 31.47 -12.38 -14.94
C SER A 357 31.98 -11.20 -14.11
N GLY A 358 32.93 -11.48 -13.23
CA GLY A 358 33.52 -10.50 -12.34
C GLY A 358 34.63 -9.70 -13.01
N SER A 359 34.65 -8.40 -12.73
CA SER A 359 35.86 -7.58 -12.77
C SER A 359 35.67 -6.44 -11.77
N GLY A 360 36.40 -6.49 -10.65
CA GLY A 360 36.44 -5.42 -9.66
C GLY A 360 37.37 -4.28 -10.07
N THR A 361 37.01 -3.06 -9.69
CA THR A 361 37.91 -1.89 -9.74
C THR A 361 38.02 -1.32 -8.33
N GLY A 362 39.23 -1.34 -7.78
CA GLY A 362 39.52 -0.92 -6.41
C GLY A 362 39.57 0.60 -6.22
N PHE A 363 39.20 1.04 -5.02
CA PHE A 363 39.34 2.42 -4.54
C PHE A 363 40.51 2.51 -3.53
N VAL A 364 41.26 3.62 -3.61
CA VAL A 364 42.41 3.93 -2.75
C VAL A 364 41.97 4.94 -1.68
N ARG A 365 42.35 4.69 -0.42
CA ARG A 365 41.99 5.47 0.78
C ARG A 365 43.18 6.34 1.21
N CYS A 366 42.95 7.58 1.66
CA CYS A 366 43.96 8.44 2.31
C CYS A 366 43.51 8.85 3.72
N GLU A 367 44.47 8.90 4.64
CA GLU A 367 44.32 9.13 6.09
C GLU A 367 44.28 10.64 6.45
N ALA A 368 43.59 10.98 7.54
CA ALA A 368 43.48 12.34 8.08
C ALA A 368 44.18 12.49 9.46
N ALA A 369 44.69 13.69 9.73
CA ALA A 369 45.29 14.13 11.01
C ALA A 369 44.35 15.11 11.76
N PRO A 370 44.51 15.33 13.08
CA PRO A 370 43.45 15.86 13.95
C PRO A 370 43.62 17.35 14.32
N SER A 371 42.52 18.06 14.63
CA SER A 371 42.54 19.28 15.45
C SER A 371 41.18 19.71 16.03
N ALA A 372 41.15 19.80 17.36
CA ALA A 372 40.49 20.71 18.32
C ALA A 372 39.02 21.18 18.18
N ALA A 373 38.31 21.02 19.30
CA ALA A 373 36.91 21.35 19.57
C ALA A 373 36.66 22.84 19.93
N VAL A 374 35.44 23.32 19.65
CA VAL A 374 34.88 24.59 20.15
C VAL A 374 33.47 24.36 20.70
N THR A 375 33.19 25.01 21.83
CA THR A 375 31.97 24.95 22.66
C THR A 375 30.84 25.85 22.15
N PRO A 376 29.55 25.52 22.44
CA PRO A 376 28.41 26.33 22.02
C PRO A 376 28.07 27.46 23.01
N SER A 377 27.59 28.60 22.50
CA SER A 377 27.05 29.70 23.31
C SER A 377 25.61 30.07 22.91
N ASP A 378 24.71 29.85 23.85
CA ASP A 378 23.51 30.60 24.26
C ASP A 378 22.56 31.21 23.22
N ILE A 379 21.37 30.60 23.11
CA ILE A 379 20.15 31.22 22.53
C ILE A 379 19.19 31.56 23.68
N LYS A 380 18.75 32.82 23.70
CA LYS A 380 17.85 33.42 24.70
C LYS A 380 16.41 32.93 24.52
N THR A 381 15.77 32.64 25.65
CA THR A 381 14.38 32.19 25.81
C THR A 381 13.46 33.41 25.88
N GLU A 382 12.41 33.46 25.06
CA GLU A 382 11.30 34.41 25.22
C GLU A 382 10.02 33.71 25.70
N GLU A 383 9.27 34.43 26.53
CA GLU A 383 8.24 33.96 27.45
C GLU A 383 6.90 33.61 26.77
N LYS A 384 6.32 32.49 27.20
CA LYS A 384 5.00 32.00 26.76
C LYS A 384 3.87 32.77 27.46
N ALA A 385 2.98 33.36 26.66
CA ALA A 385 1.69 33.86 27.13
C ALA A 385 0.69 32.69 27.29
N GLU A 386 0.17 32.52 28.50
CA GLU A 386 -0.86 31.55 28.85
C GLU A 386 -2.21 31.88 28.17
N ARG A 387 -2.85 30.89 27.51
CA ARG A 387 -4.31 30.86 27.33
C ARG A 387 -4.86 29.45 26.95
N LYS A 388 -5.69 28.95 27.87
CA LYS A 388 -6.82 27.99 27.78
C LYS A 388 -6.68 26.74 26.89
N LYS A 389 -6.37 25.61 27.55
CA LYS A 389 -6.57 24.23 27.07
C LYS A 389 -8.07 23.93 26.88
N SER A 390 -8.45 23.44 25.71
CA SER A 390 -9.65 22.63 25.53
C SER A 390 -9.24 21.15 25.59
N ASP A 391 -9.76 20.42 26.57
CA ASP A 391 -9.58 18.97 26.72
C ASP A 391 -10.30 18.22 25.58
N ASN A 392 -9.60 17.93 24.48
CA ASN A 392 -10.02 16.88 23.55
C ASN A 392 -9.28 15.60 23.91
N LEU A 393 -9.93 14.74 24.71
CA LEU A 393 -9.47 13.38 24.98
C LEU A 393 -9.50 12.56 23.68
N ILE A 394 -8.43 11.82 23.41
CA ILE A 394 -8.36 10.83 22.33
C ILE A 394 -9.49 9.81 22.55
N GLU A 395 -10.43 9.75 21.62
CA GLU A 395 -11.55 8.81 21.66
C GLU A 395 -11.26 7.61 20.77
N ASN A 396 -11.32 6.40 21.34
CA ASN A 396 -11.21 5.15 20.58
C ASN A 396 -12.58 4.60 20.15
N LEU A 397 -12.59 3.72 19.16
CA LEU A 397 -13.80 3.12 18.59
C LEU A 397 -14.66 2.44 19.66
N THR A 398 -14.05 1.69 20.57
CA THR A 398 -14.77 0.98 21.64
C THR A 398 -15.51 1.95 22.56
N THR A 399 -14.84 3.02 23.01
CA THR A 399 -15.46 4.06 23.86
C THR A 399 -16.55 4.80 23.09
N TRP A 400 -16.30 5.08 21.81
CA TRP A 400 -17.28 5.73 20.94
C TRP A 400 -18.54 4.88 20.77
N LEU A 401 -18.40 3.57 20.52
CA LEU A 401 -19.53 2.65 20.39
C LEU A 401 -20.34 2.57 21.68
N ILE A 402 -19.68 2.43 22.84
CA ILE A 402 -20.35 2.43 24.15
C ILE A 402 -21.11 3.75 24.39
N LYS A 403 -20.56 4.90 23.96
CA LYS A 403 -21.29 6.16 24.03
C LYS A 403 -22.52 6.17 23.11
N GLN A 404 -22.42 5.61 21.90
CA GLN A 404 -23.59 5.50 21.01
C GLN A 404 -24.67 4.58 21.60
N GLU A 405 -24.27 3.52 22.30
CA GLU A 405 -25.17 2.64 23.05
C GLU A 405 -25.86 3.39 24.20
N GLN A 406 -25.11 4.15 25.01
CA GLN A 406 -25.68 4.97 26.09
C GLN A 406 -26.64 6.05 25.59
N LEU A 407 -26.39 6.59 24.39
CA LEU A 407 -27.28 7.54 23.72
C LEU A 407 -28.52 6.88 23.10
N GLY A 408 -28.60 5.54 23.10
CA GLY A 408 -29.69 4.78 22.50
C GLY A 408 -29.70 4.81 20.97
N ASN A 409 -28.59 5.17 20.33
CA ASN A 409 -28.48 5.14 18.87
C ASN A 409 -28.28 3.70 18.34
N ILE A 410 -27.64 2.85 19.15
CA ILE A 410 -27.43 1.42 18.89
C ILE A 410 -27.75 0.63 20.14
N ASP A 411 -28.02 -0.66 20.00
CA ASP A 411 -28.17 -1.57 21.12
C ASP A 411 -26.84 -2.26 21.47
N THR A 412 -26.85 -3.02 22.56
CA THR A 412 -25.69 -3.78 23.02
C THR A 412 -25.27 -4.84 22.01
N GLU A 413 -26.21 -5.44 21.29
CA GLU A 413 -25.92 -6.51 20.33
C GLU A 413 -25.17 -5.98 19.09
N LEU A 414 -25.64 -4.88 18.50
CA LEU A 414 -24.96 -4.22 17.39
C LEU A 414 -23.58 -3.69 17.80
N THR A 415 -23.42 -3.24 19.04
CA THR A 415 -22.12 -2.84 19.60
C THR A 415 -21.12 -4.00 19.56
N ILE A 416 -21.54 -5.20 19.95
CA ILE A 416 -20.69 -6.40 19.91
C ILE A 416 -20.37 -6.78 18.45
N VAL A 417 -21.36 -6.77 17.55
CA VAL A 417 -21.15 -7.07 16.12
C VAL A 417 -20.12 -6.13 15.49
N LEU A 418 -20.25 -4.82 15.72
CA LEU A 418 -19.30 -3.82 15.22
C LEU A 418 -17.91 -3.99 15.82
N SER A 419 -17.82 -4.34 17.11
CA SER A 419 -16.55 -4.65 17.76
C SER A 419 -15.88 -5.89 17.14
N SER A 420 -16.64 -6.96 16.89
CA SER A 420 -16.16 -8.18 16.21
C SER A 420 -15.67 -7.90 14.78
N ILE A 421 -16.39 -7.07 14.01
CA ILE A 421 -15.97 -6.62 12.67
C ILE A 421 -14.65 -5.85 12.76
N SER A 422 -14.52 -4.93 13.72
CA SER A 422 -13.29 -4.16 13.90
C SER A 422 -12.09 -5.07 14.23
N LEU A 423 -12.32 -6.14 15.02
CA LEU A 423 -11.27 -7.12 15.34
C LEU A 423 -10.84 -7.91 14.11
N ALA A 424 -11.78 -8.37 13.27
CA ALA A 424 -11.48 -9.03 12.01
C ALA A 424 -10.63 -8.12 11.10
N CYS A 425 -11.00 -6.84 10.98
CA CYS A 425 -10.23 -5.86 10.22
C CYS A 425 -8.81 -5.65 10.76
N LYS A 426 -8.62 -5.60 12.09
CA LYS A 426 -7.27 -5.51 12.71
C LYS A 426 -6.42 -6.74 12.37
N GLN A 427 -7.01 -7.93 12.40
CA GLN A 427 -6.30 -9.18 12.06
C GLN A 427 -5.93 -9.24 10.58
N ILE A 428 -6.85 -8.87 9.68
CA ILE A 428 -6.61 -8.80 8.24
C ILE A 428 -5.52 -7.78 7.92
N ALA A 429 -5.55 -6.60 8.55
CA ALA A 429 -4.49 -5.59 8.39
C ALA A 429 -3.11 -6.14 8.78
N SER A 430 -3.01 -6.88 9.89
CA SER A 430 -1.75 -7.50 10.31
C SER A 430 -1.26 -8.58 9.33
N LEU A 431 -2.19 -9.36 8.75
CA LEU A 431 -1.85 -10.35 7.72
C LEU A 431 -1.40 -9.70 6.41
N LEU A 432 -2.09 -8.64 5.96
CA LEU A 432 -1.73 -7.89 4.76
C LEU A 432 -0.31 -7.33 4.86
N GLN A 433 0.03 -6.71 5.99
CA GLN A 433 1.37 -6.15 6.26
C GLN A 433 2.50 -7.19 6.20
N ARG A 434 2.18 -8.47 6.43
CA ARG A 434 3.14 -9.58 6.48
C ARG A 434 2.94 -10.59 5.35
N SER A 435 2.08 -10.27 4.38
CA SER A 435 1.64 -11.21 3.33
C SER A 435 2.80 -11.75 2.49
N ASN A 436 3.73 -10.87 2.10
CA ASN A 436 4.94 -11.23 1.36
C ASN A 436 5.92 -12.08 2.18
N ILE A 437 5.92 -11.95 3.51
CA ILE A 437 6.84 -12.66 4.41
C ILE A 437 6.34 -14.08 4.66
N ILE A 438 5.02 -14.24 4.81
CA ILE A 438 4.36 -15.51 5.12
C ILE A 438 4.04 -16.29 3.81
N ASN A 439 4.42 -15.76 2.63
CA ASN A 439 4.10 -16.31 1.31
C ASN A 439 2.59 -16.56 1.12
N LEU A 440 1.78 -15.62 1.61
CA LEU A 440 0.34 -15.59 1.40
C LEU A 440 -0.05 -14.96 0.05
N THR A 441 0.93 -14.52 -0.73
CA THR A 441 0.75 -14.03 -2.10
C THR A 441 0.63 -15.17 -3.12
N GLY A 442 -0.06 -14.88 -4.23
CA GLY A 442 -0.34 -15.85 -5.29
C GLY A 442 -1.68 -16.59 -5.18
N GLY A 443 -2.08 -17.22 -6.28
CA GLY A 443 -3.32 -17.98 -6.38
C GLY A 443 -3.31 -19.24 -5.52
N GLN A 444 -4.48 -19.59 -4.98
CA GLN A 444 -4.68 -20.83 -4.23
C GLN A 444 -4.84 -22.06 -5.15
N GLY A 445 -4.91 -21.85 -6.47
CA GLY A 445 -5.17 -22.90 -7.47
C GLY A 445 -6.66 -23.25 -7.60
N THR A 446 -7.52 -22.58 -6.83
CA THR A 446 -8.97 -22.62 -6.94
C THR A 446 -9.46 -21.39 -7.71
N ILE A 447 -10.38 -21.62 -8.64
CA ILE A 447 -11.11 -20.55 -9.31
C ILE A 447 -12.35 -20.30 -8.45
N ASN A 448 -12.55 -19.06 -8.02
CA ASN A 448 -13.76 -18.70 -7.27
C ASN A 448 -15.00 -18.87 -8.17
N ILE A 449 -16.18 -18.78 -7.55
CA ILE A 449 -17.49 -18.94 -8.21
C ILE A 449 -17.75 -17.92 -9.34
N GLN A 450 -16.87 -16.92 -9.48
CA GLN A 450 -16.98 -15.84 -10.45
C GLN A 450 -15.95 -15.97 -11.59
N GLY A 451 -15.17 -17.06 -11.60
CA GLY A 451 -14.18 -17.31 -12.63
C GLY A 451 -12.87 -16.56 -12.45
N GLU A 452 -12.59 -16.04 -11.25
CA GLU A 452 -11.35 -15.36 -10.88
C GLU A 452 -10.43 -16.29 -10.07
N ASP A 453 -9.12 -16.15 -10.22
CA ASP A 453 -8.15 -16.92 -9.43
C ASP A 453 -8.20 -16.45 -7.98
N GLN A 454 -8.75 -17.29 -7.10
CA GLN A 454 -8.89 -16.98 -5.68
C GLN A 454 -7.52 -16.88 -5.04
N LYS A 455 -7.23 -15.78 -4.33
CA LYS A 455 -5.96 -15.64 -3.62
C LYS A 455 -6.10 -16.23 -2.23
N LYS A 456 -4.99 -16.77 -1.71
CA LYS A 456 -4.97 -17.40 -0.38
C LYS A 456 -5.47 -16.46 0.72
N LEU A 457 -5.14 -15.18 0.59
CA LEU A 457 -5.51 -14.17 1.56
C LEU A 457 -7.02 -13.87 1.58
N ASP A 458 -7.71 -14.04 0.45
CA ASP A 458 -9.15 -13.86 0.37
C ASP A 458 -9.86 -14.92 1.24
N VAL A 459 -9.45 -16.19 1.11
CA VAL A 459 -9.99 -17.30 1.92
C VAL A 459 -9.69 -17.13 3.41
N ILE A 460 -8.45 -16.78 3.77
CA ILE A 460 -8.09 -16.56 5.18
C ILE A 460 -8.91 -15.41 5.76
N SER A 461 -9.10 -14.34 4.98
CA SER A 461 -9.87 -13.17 5.44
C SER A 461 -11.35 -13.49 5.61
N ASN A 462 -11.92 -14.29 4.71
CA ASN A 462 -13.29 -14.81 4.86
C ASN A 462 -13.43 -15.64 6.15
N GLU A 463 -12.50 -16.58 6.39
CA GLU A 463 -12.50 -17.39 7.61
C GLU A 463 -12.40 -16.53 8.88
N LEU A 464 -11.55 -15.51 8.88
CA LEU A 464 -11.41 -14.59 10.01
C LEU A 464 -12.70 -13.80 10.29
N PHE A 465 -13.34 -13.27 9.25
CA PHE A 465 -14.64 -12.59 9.40
C PHE A 465 -15.70 -13.54 9.96
N CYS A 466 -15.85 -14.71 9.36
CA CYS A 466 -16.79 -15.73 9.80
C CYS A 466 -16.53 -16.13 11.26
N ASN A 467 -15.29 -16.35 11.66
CA ASN A 467 -14.94 -16.74 13.04
C ASN A 467 -15.19 -15.61 14.05
N CYS A 468 -14.84 -14.37 13.72
CA CYS A 468 -15.11 -13.20 14.58
C CYS A 468 -16.60 -12.92 14.74
N LEU A 469 -17.39 -13.12 13.68
CA LEU A 469 -18.84 -12.95 13.70
C LEU A 469 -19.55 -14.12 14.40
N ARG A 470 -19.13 -15.37 14.20
CA ARG A 470 -19.68 -16.53 14.91
C ARG A 470 -19.41 -16.44 16.41
N SER A 471 -18.18 -16.10 16.81
CA SER A 471 -17.83 -15.92 18.22
C SER A 471 -18.57 -14.78 18.91
N SER A 472 -19.14 -13.83 18.16
CA SER A 472 -20.02 -12.80 18.73
C SER A 472 -21.33 -13.38 19.27
N GLY A 473 -21.84 -14.47 18.68
CA GLY A 473 -23.13 -15.08 19.00
C GLY A 473 -24.36 -14.20 18.71
N ARG A 474 -24.19 -13.04 18.04
CA ARG A 474 -25.25 -12.05 17.77
C ARG A 474 -25.67 -11.94 16.31
N THR A 475 -24.95 -12.59 15.40
CA THR A 475 -25.21 -12.55 13.95
C THR A 475 -25.96 -13.80 13.52
N GLY A 476 -27.22 -13.67 13.13
CA GLY A 476 -28.06 -14.80 12.69
C GLY A 476 -27.63 -15.36 11.34
N ILE A 477 -27.36 -14.48 10.37
CA ILE A 477 -26.97 -14.87 9.01
C ILE A 477 -25.73 -14.10 8.58
N ILE A 478 -24.79 -14.84 8.00
CA ILE A 478 -23.55 -14.32 7.43
C ILE A 478 -23.60 -14.56 5.92
N ALA A 479 -23.44 -13.50 5.12
CA ALA A 479 -23.33 -13.61 3.67
C ALA A 479 -21.99 -13.00 3.21
N SER A 480 -21.19 -13.81 2.53
CA SER A 480 -19.87 -13.42 2.04
C SER A 480 -19.86 -13.41 0.52
N GLU A 481 -19.04 -12.52 -0.04
CA GLU A 481 -18.72 -12.49 -1.47
C GLU A 481 -18.07 -13.81 -1.94
N GLU A 482 -17.31 -14.48 -1.05
CA GLU A 482 -16.51 -15.68 -1.34
C GLU A 482 -17.30 -16.99 -1.19
N GLU A 483 -18.54 -16.93 -0.72
CA GLU A 483 -19.39 -18.11 -0.47
C GLU A 483 -20.65 -18.11 -1.34
N ASP A 484 -21.01 -19.28 -1.88
CA ASP A 484 -22.20 -19.43 -2.73
C ASP A 484 -23.51 -19.21 -1.98
N VAL A 485 -23.56 -19.69 -0.73
CA VAL A 485 -24.78 -19.75 0.07
C VAL A 485 -24.52 -19.03 1.40
N PRO A 486 -25.44 -18.17 1.87
CA PRO A 486 -25.30 -17.54 3.16
C PRO A 486 -25.30 -18.59 4.27
N VAL A 487 -24.42 -18.40 5.24
CA VAL A 487 -24.25 -19.31 6.37
C VAL A 487 -25.10 -18.81 7.52
N ALA A 488 -26.09 -19.64 7.90
CA ALA A 488 -26.78 -19.48 9.17
C ALA A 488 -25.84 -19.82 10.32
N VAL A 489 -25.85 -19.03 11.38
CA VAL A 489 -25.02 -19.28 12.57
C VAL A 489 -25.85 -20.05 13.59
N GLU A 490 -25.62 -21.36 13.67
CA GLU A 490 -26.35 -22.30 14.53
C GLU A 490 -26.23 -21.97 16.03
N GLU A 491 -25.13 -21.34 16.46
CA GLU A 491 -24.85 -20.99 17.88
C GLU A 491 -25.16 -19.52 18.22
N THR A 492 -26.28 -18.97 17.73
CA THR A 492 -26.67 -17.60 18.06
C THR A 492 -27.56 -17.53 19.30
N TYR A 493 -27.20 -16.67 20.25
CA TYR A 493 -28.00 -16.42 21.46
C TYR A 493 -29.23 -15.56 21.17
N SER A 494 -29.16 -14.67 20.15
CA SER A 494 -30.23 -13.75 19.78
C SER A 494 -30.54 -13.69 18.27
N GLY A 495 -29.56 -13.94 17.40
CA GLY A 495 -29.75 -14.12 15.96
C GLY A 495 -30.34 -12.92 15.19
N ASN A 496 -30.32 -11.71 15.77
CA ASN A 496 -31.10 -10.59 15.25
C ASN A 496 -30.52 -9.90 14.01
N TYR A 497 -29.20 -10.00 13.77
CA TYR A 497 -28.55 -9.24 12.70
C TYR A 497 -28.11 -10.11 11.54
N ILE A 498 -28.21 -9.55 10.34
CA ILE A 498 -27.67 -10.13 9.11
C ILE A 498 -26.46 -9.29 8.71
N VAL A 499 -25.30 -9.93 8.58
CA VAL A 499 -24.06 -9.27 8.17
C VAL A 499 -23.67 -9.76 6.79
N VAL A 500 -23.56 -8.81 5.86
CA VAL A 500 -23.06 -9.04 4.51
C VAL A 500 -21.68 -8.41 4.40
N PHE A 501 -20.70 -9.09 3.82
CA PHE A 501 -19.36 -8.52 3.71
C PHE A 501 -18.60 -9.00 2.47
N ASP A 502 -17.65 -8.17 2.06
CA ASP A 502 -16.57 -8.50 1.13
C ASP A 502 -15.26 -8.50 1.95
N PRO A 503 -14.60 -9.66 2.13
CA PRO A 503 -13.44 -9.77 3.00
C PRO A 503 -12.26 -8.95 2.46
N ILE A 504 -12.00 -8.98 1.15
CA ILE A 504 -10.96 -8.18 0.49
C ILE A 504 -11.43 -7.72 -0.90
N ASP A 505 -11.84 -6.46 -0.98
CA ASP A 505 -11.96 -5.73 -2.23
C ASP A 505 -10.57 -5.39 -2.80
N GLY A 506 -10.46 -5.49 -4.12
CA GLY A 506 -9.23 -5.22 -4.84
C GLY A 506 -8.20 -6.33 -4.70
N SER A 507 -8.61 -7.60 -4.58
CA SER A 507 -7.73 -8.78 -4.49
C SER A 507 -6.59 -8.78 -5.52
N ALA A 508 -6.82 -8.25 -6.73
CA ALA A 508 -5.81 -8.03 -7.77
C ALA A 508 -4.58 -7.20 -7.30
N ASN A 509 -4.73 -6.36 -6.28
CA ASN A 509 -3.67 -5.52 -5.70
C ASN A 509 -2.87 -6.21 -4.59
N ILE A 510 -3.31 -7.38 -4.07
CA ILE A 510 -2.67 -8.08 -2.94
C ILE A 510 -1.20 -8.39 -3.23
N ASP A 511 -0.87 -9.01 -4.38
CA ASP A 511 0.53 -9.39 -4.65
C ASP A 511 1.43 -8.17 -4.89
N THR A 512 0.85 -7.04 -5.27
CA THR A 512 1.57 -5.77 -5.43
C THR A 512 1.63 -4.95 -4.15
N SER A 513 1.10 -5.47 -3.03
CA SER A 513 1.06 -4.75 -1.74
C SER A 513 0.45 -3.34 -1.85
N LEU A 514 -0.45 -3.13 -2.83
CA LEU A 514 -1.12 -1.86 -3.04
C LEU A 514 -2.38 -1.77 -2.18
N THR A 515 -3.10 -0.65 -2.31
CA THR A 515 -4.34 -0.39 -1.57
C THR A 515 -5.40 -1.48 -1.82
N THR A 516 -5.95 -2.01 -0.72
CA THR A 516 -7.06 -2.97 -0.64
C THR A 516 -8.02 -2.54 0.47
N GLY A 517 -9.14 -3.25 0.68
CA GLY A 517 -10.01 -2.98 1.81
C GLY A 517 -11.06 -4.07 2.05
N SER A 518 -11.73 -4.04 3.20
CA SER A 518 -12.90 -4.89 3.47
C SER A 518 -14.16 -4.04 3.47
N ILE A 519 -15.29 -4.59 3.04
CA ILE A 519 -16.59 -3.91 2.99
C ILE A 519 -17.58 -4.68 3.84
N PHE A 520 -18.45 -4.00 4.59
CA PHE A 520 -19.52 -4.67 5.32
C PHE A 520 -20.81 -3.84 5.36
N GLY A 521 -21.94 -4.55 5.39
CA GLY A 521 -23.28 -4.01 5.62
C GLY A 521 -24.01 -4.84 6.66
N ILE A 522 -24.77 -4.18 7.51
CA ILE A 522 -25.54 -4.80 8.59
C ILE A 522 -27.02 -4.48 8.38
N TYR A 523 -27.83 -5.52 8.22
CA TYR A 523 -29.27 -5.43 8.12
C TYR A 523 -29.94 -5.87 9.41
N GLY A 524 -31.13 -5.33 9.66
CA GLY A 524 -32.02 -5.85 10.69
C GLY A 524 -32.72 -7.12 10.25
N PRO A 525 -33.33 -7.85 11.19
CA PRO A 525 -34.10 -9.03 10.86
C PRO A 525 -35.38 -8.60 10.14
N ASP A 526 -35.72 -9.27 9.03
CA ASP A 526 -37.03 -9.04 8.42
C ASP A 526 -38.12 -9.66 9.32
N LYS A 527 -39.10 -8.84 9.72
CA LYS A 527 -40.24 -9.29 10.55
C LYS A 527 -41.08 -10.36 9.84
N GLN A 528 -40.94 -10.51 8.52
CA GLN A 528 -41.63 -11.53 7.72
C GLN A 528 -40.88 -12.87 7.65
N CYS A 529 -39.65 -12.95 8.17
CA CYS A 529 -38.80 -14.17 8.15
C CYS A 529 -38.48 -14.69 9.56
N LEU A 530 -39.41 -14.57 10.52
CA LEU A 530 -39.34 -15.31 11.77
C LEU A 530 -39.75 -16.76 11.49
N ILE A 531 -38.77 -17.66 11.41
CA ILE A 531 -39.01 -19.10 11.32
C ILE A 531 -39.35 -19.58 12.74
N ASP A 532 -40.57 -20.08 12.94
CA ASP A 532 -40.86 -20.98 14.06
C ASP A 532 -40.05 -22.26 13.82
N ILE A 533 -39.00 -22.47 14.61
CA ILE A 533 -38.22 -23.71 14.60
C ILE A 533 -39.09 -24.80 15.23
N ASN A 534 -40.05 -25.33 14.48
CA ASN A 534 -40.78 -26.55 14.82
C ASN A 534 -40.88 -27.44 13.58
N ASP A 535 -40.13 -28.53 13.66
CA ASP A 535 -40.18 -29.81 12.93
C ASP A 535 -39.92 -29.88 11.41
N ASP A 536 -38.89 -30.68 11.07
CA ASP A 536 -38.68 -31.42 9.81
C ASP A 536 -38.61 -30.63 8.47
N SER A 537 -37.88 -29.51 8.43
CA SER A 537 -37.50 -28.87 7.15
C SER A 537 -36.32 -29.57 6.47
N SER A 538 -36.46 -29.86 5.17
CA SER A 538 -35.34 -30.30 4.34
C SER A 538 -34.30 -29.17 4.17
N LEU A 539 -33.01 -29.53 4.07
CA LEU A 539 -31.87 -28.61 3.89
C LEU A 539 -32.05 -27.58 2.75
N ASP A 540 -32.90 -27.85 1.77
CA ASP A 540 -33.16 -26.95 0.64
C ASP A 540 -34.12 -25.80 0.99
N GLN A 541 -35.07 -26.03 1.91
CA GLN A 541 -36.05 -25.03 2.32
C GLN A 541 -35.41 -23.97 3.25
N GLU A 542 -34.53 -24.40 4.14
CA GLU A 542 -33.76 -23.51 5.04
C GLU A 542 -32.83 -22.58 4.25
N LYS A 543 -32.15 -23.11 3.22
CA LYS A 543 -31.30 -22.32 2.33
C LYS A 543 -32.11 -21.26 1.57
N GLN A 544 -33.28 -21.62 1.05
CA GLN A 544 -34.16 -20.66 0.36
C GLN A 544 -34.67 -19.57 1.33
N ASN A 545 -35.05 -19.93 2.55
CA ASN A 545 -35.51 -18.96 3.56
C ASN A 545 -34.38 -18.01 4.00
N CYS A 546 -33.16 -18.52 4.12
CA CYS A 546 -31.96 -17.74 4.44
C CYS A 546 -31.64 -16.73 3.32
N VAL A 547 -31.70 -17.17 2.06
CA VAL A 547 -31.50 -16.30 0.87
C VAL A 547 -32.52 -15.16 0.82
N VAL A 548 -33.79 -15.45 1.08
CA VAL A 548 -34.86 -14.42 1.10
C VAL A 548 -34.62 -13.40 2.20
N SER A 549 -34.17 -13.83 3.38
CA SER A 549 -33.90 -12.94 4.52
C SER A 549 -32.73 -11.98 4.25
N VAL A 550 -31.74 -12.42 3.46
CA VAL A 550 -30.53 -11.66 3.10
C VAL A 550 -30.77 -10.67 1.96
N CYS A 551 -31.65 -11.01 1.02
CA CYS A 551 -31.97 -10.19 -0.15
C CYS A 551 -32.85 -8.98 0.19
N GLN A 552 -32.32 -8.04 0.98
CA GLN A 552 -32.99 -6.79 1.32
C GLN A 552 -32.43 -5.62 0.50
N PRO A 553 -33.26 -4.62 0.15
CA PRO A 553 -32.77 -3.41 -0.52
C PRO A 553 -31.85 -2.62 0.42
N GLY A 554 -30.83 -1.96 -0.14
CA GLY A 554 -29.83 -1.22 0.65
C GLY A 554 -30.39 -0.11 1.56
N ARG A 555 -31.63 0.35 1.30
CA ARG A 555 -32.36 1.28 2.20
C ARG A 555 -32.63 0.71 3.60
N ASN A 556 -32.59 -0.62 3.76
CA ASN A 556 -32.82 -1.32 5.04
C ASN A 556 -31.52 -1.52 5.84
N LEU A 557 -30.37 -1.07 5.35
CA LEU A 557 -29.11 -1.11 6.09
C LEU A 557 -29.25 -0.29 7.38
N LEU A 558 -28.94 -0.92 8.52
CA LEU A 558 -28.87 -0.26 9.82
C LEU A 558 -27.51 0.43 9.99
N ALA A 559 -26.46 -0.27 9.59
CA ALA A 559 -25.10 0.23 9.58
C ALA A 559 -24.35 -0.31 8.36
N ALA A 560 -23.38 0.46 7.88
CA ALA A 560 -22.45 0.00 6.85
C ALA A 560 -21.11 0.67 7.05
N GLY A 561 -20.06 0.04 6.54
CA GLY A 561 -18.71 0.54 6.66
C GLY A 561 -17.74 -0.17 5.75
N TYR A 562 -16.51 0.31 5.78
CA TYR A 562 -15.37 -0.36 5.17
C TYR A 562 -14.14 -0.17 6.04
N CYS A 563 -13.16 -1.05 5.87
CA CYS A 563 -11.81 -0.86 6.38
C CYS A 563 -10.84 -0.73 5.20
N LEU A 564 -10.19 0.42 5.08
CA LEU A 564 -9.14 0.66 4.09
C LEU A 564 -7.81 0.11 4.63
N TYR A 565 -7.09 -0.66 3.81
CA TYR A 565 -5.73 -1.11 4.09
C TYR A 565 -4.78 -0.49 3.08
N SER A 566 -4.07 0.57 3.50
CA SER A 566 -3.06 1.24 2.69
C SER A 566 -1.97 1.82 3.59
N SER A 567 -1.43 3.01 3.28
CA SER A 567 -0.36 3.64 4.06
C SER A 567 -0.74 3.86 5.53
N SER A 568 -2.04 4.04 5.80
CA SER A 568 -2.66 3.83 7.11
C SER A 568 -3.86 2.89 7.00
N VAL A 569 -4.33 2.39 8.15
CA VAL A 569 -5.54 1.55 8.22
C VAL A 569 -6.67 2.41 8.75
N VAL A 570 -7.71 2.61 7.93
CA VAL A 570 -8.83 3.50 8.24
C VAL A 570 -10.15 2.72 8.23
N PHE A 571 -10.78 2.63 9.39
CA PHE A 571 -12.11 2.07 9.56
C PHE A 571 -13.16 3.17 9.45
N THR A 572 -14.02 3.09 8.44
CA THR A 572 -15.08 4.07 8.19
C THR A 572 -16.44 3.44 8.43
N LEU A 573 -17.29 4.10 9.21
CA LEU A 573 -18.58 3.58 9.66
C LEU A 573 -19.68 4.64 9.59
N SER A 574 -20.89 4.22 9.23
CA SER A 574 -22.12 4.99 9.43
C SER A 574 -23.19 4.16 10.11
N LEU A 575 -23.88 4.80 11.05
CA LEU A 575 -25.07 4.28 11.75
C LEU A 575 -26.36 4.97 11.26
N GLY A 576 -26.33 5.59 10.07
CA GLY A 576 -27.53 6.15 9.41
C GLY A 576 -27.80 7.64 9.59
N LYS A 577 -26.89 8.39 10.21
CA LYS A 577 -26.98 9.87 10.31
C LYS A 577 -25.75 10.59 9.76
N ARG A 578 -24.56 10.03 9.98
CA ARG A 578 -23.25 10.64 9.73
C ARG A 578 -22.23 9.55 9.46
N VAL A 579 -21.17 9.91 8.75
CA VAL A 579 -20.03 9.03 8.49
C VAL A 579 -18.88 9.40 9.43
N PHE A 580 -18.28 8.40 10.07
CA PHE A 580 -17.16 8.56 10.99
C PHE A 580 -15.96 7.78 10.46
N GLY A 581 -14.76 8.36 10.57
CA GLY A 581 -13.50 7.72 10.22
C GLY A 581 -12.62 7.52 11.45
N PHE A 582 -12.14 6.29 11.63
CA PHE A 582 -11.23 5.91 12.70
C PHE A 582 -9.93 5.38 12.11
N THR A 583 -8.79 5.89 12.55
CA THR A 583 -7.47 5.43 12.11
C THR A 583 -6.86 4.51 13.15
N LEU A 584 -6.31 3.37 12.73
CA LEU A 584 -5.64 2.43 13.62
C LEU A 584 -4.31 3.03 14.10
N ASP A 585 -4.06 3.11 15.40
CA ASP A 585 -2.72 3.30 15.95
C ASP A 585 -2.04 1.93 16.13
N PRO A 586 -0.99 1.59 15.35
CA PRO A 586 -0.29 0.32 15.49
C PRO A 586 0.37 0.14 16.87
N SER A 587 0.66 1.22 17.60
CA SER A 587 1.39 1.18 18.87
C SER A 587 0.56 0.56 20.01
N TYR A 588 -0.76 0.77 19.99
CA TYR A 588 -1.68 0.24 21.01
C TYR A 588 -2.73 -0.70 20.41
N GLY A 589 -2.82 -0.82 19.09
CA GLY A 589 -3.74 -1.71 18.39
C GLY A 589 -5.20 -1.25 18.44
N GLU A 590 -5.45 0.07 18.55
CA GLU A 590 -6.80 0.64 18.68
C GLU A 590 -7.14 1.61 17.56
N PHE A 591 -8.41 1.56 17.14
CA PHE A 591 -8.97 2.53 16.20
C PHE A 591 -9.30 3.82 16.95
N VAL A 592 -8.67 4.92 16.54
CA VAL A 592 -8.85 6.25 17.12
C VAL A 592 -9.70 7.10 16.19
N LEU A 593 -10.68 7.83 16.73
CA LEU A 593 -11.52 8.74 15.96
C LEU A 593 -10.66 9.88 15.40
N THR A 594 -10.57 9.96 14.07
CA THR A 594 -9.79 10.99 13.37
C THR A 594 -10.66 11.91 12.52
N HIS A 595 -11.79 11.40 12.04
CA HIS A 595 -12.72 12.18 11.21
C HIS A 595 -14.13 12.12 11.79
N GLU A 596 -14.56 13.22 12.39
CA GLU A 596 -15.93 13.41 12.81
C GLU A 596 -16.80 13.90 11.64
N ASN A 597 -17.88 13.18 11.34
CA ASN A 597 -18.88 13.61 10.37
C ASN A 597 -18.31 13.97 8.98
N ILE A 598 -17.76 12.99 8.29
CA ILE A 598 -17.28 13.15 6.92
C ILE A 598 -18.44 13.60 6.02
N GLN A 599 -18.21 14.69 5.29
CA GLN A 599 -19.16 15.25 4.31
C GLN A 599 -18.47 15.31 2.96
N ILE A 600 -19.06 14.65 1.96
CA ILE A 600 -18.49 14.62 0.62
C ILE A 600 -18.63 16.01 -0.03
N PRO A 601 -17.58 16.55 -0.66
CA PRO A 601 -17.70 17.79 -1.42
C PRO A 601 -18.77 17.68 -2.51
N LYS A 602 -19.58 18.75 -2.71
CA LYS A 602 -20.66 18.75 -3.71
C LYS A 602 -20.18 18.60 -5.15
N THR A 603 -18.95 19.06 -5.42
CA THR A 603 -18.26 18.97 -6.71
C THR A 603 -16.82 18.53 -6.49
N GLY A 604 -16.21 17.85 -7.45
CA GLY A 604 -14.80 17.51 -7.40
C GLY A 604 -14.24 17.26 -8.79
N LYS A 605 -13.05 17.80 -9.10
CA LYS A 605 -12.42 17.68 -10.42
C LYS A 605 -11.62 16.38 -10.58
N ILE A 606 -12.14 15.29 -10.05
CA ILE A 606 -11.55 13.95 -10.11
C ILE A 606 -12.62 13.00 -10.65
N TYR A 607 -12.24 12.17 -11.63
CA TYR A 607 -13.09 11.08 -12.09
C TYR A 607 -12.32 9.77 -12.04
N SER A 608 -13.02 8.69 -11.72
CA SER A 608 -12.44 7.36 -11.55
C SER A 608 -13.20 6.30 -12.34
N PHE A 609 -12.60 5.91 -13.47
CA PHE A 609 -13.13 4.95 -14.43
C PHE A 609 -11.96 4.13 -15.02
N ASN A 610 -12.18 2.85 -15.29
CA ASN A 610 -11.22 2.04 -16.05
C ASN A 610 -11.36 2.34 -17.55
N GLU A 611 -10.71 3.40 -18.02
CA GLU A 611 -10.78 3.87 -19.40
C GLU A 611 -10.17 2.89 -20.42
N GLY A 612 -9.53 1.81 -19.98
CA GLY A 612 -9.21 0.67 -20.84
C GLY A 612 -10.45 0.06 -21.50
N ASN A 613 -11.63 0.22 -20.90
CA ASN A 613 -12.91 -0.22 -21.45
C ASN A 613 -13.66 0.86 -22.25
N TYR A 614 -13.04 2.01 -22.55
CA TYR A 614 -13.70 3.15 -23.18
C TYR A 614 -14.47 2.79 -24.46
N ASP A 615 -13.89 1.97 -25.34
CA ASP A 615 -14.50 1.54 -26.61
C ASP A 615 -15.64 0.49 -26.44
N LEU A 616 -15.81 -0.02 -25.22
CA LEU A 616 -16.84 -1.00 -24.87
C LEU A 616 -18.10 -0.37 -24.25
N TRP A 617 -18.08 0.93 -23.99
CA TRP A 617 -19.17 1.66 -23.35
C TRP A 617 -20.16 2.28 -24.34
N ASP A 618 -21.31 2.68 -23.81
CA ASP A 618 -22.35 3.37 -24.59
C ASP A 618 -21.87 4.77 -25.01
N LYS A 619 -22.26 5.19 -26.23
CA LYS A 619 -21.85 6.49 -26.81
C LYS A 619 -22.15 7.70 -25.91
N LYS A 620 -23.23 7.63 -25.12
CA LYS A 620 -23.61 8.68 -24.16
C LYS A 620 -22.54 8.85 -23.07
N LEU A 621 -22.07 7.73 -22.51
CA LEU A 621 -21.02 7.73 -21.49
C LEU A 621 -19.67 8.15 -22.09
N MET A 622 -19.34 7.72 -23.30
CA MET A 622 -18.13 8.17 -24.01
C MET A 622 -18.11 9.70 -24.15
N LYS A 623 -19.23 10.29 -24.58
CA LYS A 623 -19.38 11.75 -24.70
C LYS A 623 -19.22 12.49 -23.37
N TYR A 624 -19.67 11.89 -22.27
CA TYR A 624 -19.45 12.44 -20.93
C TYR A 624 -17.96 12.45 -20.56
N LEU A 625 -17.26 11.35 -20.77
CA LEU A 625 -15.83 11.26 -20.49
C LEU A 625 -15.00 12.20 -21.37
N ASP A 626 -15.34 12.34 -22.65
CA ASP A 626 -14.70 13.32 -23.54
C ASP A 626 -14.89 14.74 -23.03
N HIS A 627 -16.05 15.06 -22.46
CA HIS A 627 -16.27 16.36 -21.83
C HIS A 627 -15.43 16.57 -20.56
N LEU A 628 -15.10 15.52 -19.80
CA LEU A 628 -14.22 15.63 -18.62
C LEU A 628 -12.75 15.87 -19.00
N ARG A 629 -12.31 15.34 -20.16
CA ARG A 629 -10.97 15.52 -20.73
C ARG A 629 -10.76 16.93 -21.33
N GLN A 630 -11.84 17.65 -21.59
CA GLN A 630 -11.76 19.03 -22.08
C GLN A 630 -11.28 19.99 -20.98
N PRO A 631 -10.31 20.88 -21.27
CA PRO A 631 -9.88 21.89 -20.31
C PRO A 631 -11.04 22.81 -19.91
N GLY A 632 -11.25 22.97 -18.61
CA GLY A 632 -12.20 23.96 -18.10
C GLY A 632 -11.69 25.41 -18.24
N ALA A 633 -12.41 26.37 -17.66
CA ALA A 633 -12.05 27.80 -17.67
C ALA A 633 -10.61 28.09 -17.20
N ASN A 634 -10.07 27.26 -16.31
CA ASN A 634 -8.72 27.41 -15.76
C ASN A 634 -7.64 26.72 -16.60
N GLY A 635 -7.97 26.26 -17.82
CA GLY A 635 -7.03 25.58 -18.72
C GLY A 635 -6.60 24.17 -18.29
N LYS A 636 -7.19 23.63 -17.22
CA LYS A 636 -6.94 22.27 -16.69
C LYS A 636 -8.20 21.41 -16.82
N PRO A 637 -8.09 20.17 -17.34
CA PRO A 637 -9.19 19.20 -17.37
C PRO A 637 -9.40 18.55 -16.00
N TYR A 638 -10.39 17.65 -15.89
CA TYR A 638 -10.52 16.80 -14.71
C TYR A 638 -9.33 15.84 -14.61
N SER A 639 -8.96 15.46 -13.39
CA SER A 639 -7.90 14.47 -13.15
C SER A 639 -8.47 13.06 -13.18
N GLY A 640 -7.97 12.22 -14.08
CA GLY A 640 -8.27 10.79 -14.08
C GLY A 640 -7.47 10.09 -12.99
N ARG A 641 -8.13 9.31 -12.14
CA ARG A 641 -7.52 8.49 -11.08
C ARG A 641 -8.23 7.15 -11.00
N TYR A 642 -7.52 6.04 -11.08
CA TYR A 642 -8.10 4.69 -10.97
C TYR A 642 -7.08 3.73 -10.35
N ILE A 643 -7.24 3.49 -9.04
CA ILE A 643 -6.50 2.51 -8.22
C ILE A 643 -6.91 1.08 -8.61
N GLY A 644 -8.21 0.89 -8.87
CA GLY A 644 -8.80 -0.42 -9.13
C GLY A 644 -9.02 -1.25 -7.86
N CYS A 645 -9.37 -0.56 -6.77
CA CYS A 645 -9.90 -1.09 -5.50
C CYS A 645 -11.04 -0.15 -5.09
N LEU A 646 -12.28 -0.64 -5.07
CA LEU A 646 -13.49 0.13 -4.79
C LEU A 646 -13.38 0.91 -3.47
N VAL A 647 -12.88 0.28 -2.41
CA VAL A 647 -12.71 0.91 -1.09
C VAL A 647 -11.81 2.15 -1.19
N GLY A 648 -10.66 2.02 -1.86
CA GLY A 648 -9.74 3.14 -2.09
C GLY A 648 -10.33 4.25 -2.98
N GLU A 649 -11.17 3.90 -3.97
CA GLU A 649 -11.89 4.88 -4.77
C GLU A 649 -12.88 5.68 -3.93
N ILE A 650 -13.76 4.99 -3.20
CA ILE A 650 -14.81 5.64 -2.40
C ILE A 650 -14.21 6.45 -1.25
N HIS A 651 -13.16 5.95 -0.59
CA HIS A 651 -12.47 6.69 0.46
C HIS A 651 -11.92 8.04 -0.06
N ARG A 652 -11.26 8.04 -1.21
CA ARG A 652 -10.78 9.27 -1.85
C ARG A 652 -11.93 10.21 -2.21
N MET A 653 -13.02 9.68 -2.75
CA MET A 653 -14.19 10.48 -3.11
C MET A 653 -14.85 11.12 -1.89
N LEU A 654 -14.94 10.41 -0.76
CA LEU A 654 -15.50 10.94 0.48
C LEU A 654 -14.75 12.18 0.99
N LEU A 655 -13.42 12.23 0.82
CA LEU A 655 -12.58 13.32 1.30
C LEU A 655 -12.40 14.45 0.26
N TYR A 656 -12.18 14.12 -1.01
CA TYR A 656 -11.85 15.12 -2.04
C TYR A 656 -12.97 15.42 -3.03
N GLY A 657 -14.05 14.64 -3.01
CA GLY A 657 -15.12 14.70 -4.00
C GLY A 657 -14.70 14.18 -5.37
N GLY A 658 -15.64 14.22 -6.30
CA GLY A 658 -15.50 13.69 -7.65
C GLY A 658 -16.54 12.60 -7.94
N ILE A 659 -16.26 11.77 -8.95
CA ILE A 659 -17.16 10.71 -9.38
C ILE A 659 -16.40 9.42 -9.68
N TYR A 660 -16.88 8.32 -9.12
CA TYR A 660 -16.48 6.96 -9.48
C TYR A 660 -17.57 6.32 -10.35
N GLY A 661 -17.17 5.51 -11.33
CA GLY A 661 -18.12 4.71 -12.09
C GLY A 661 -17.58 3.35 -12.52
N ASN A 662 -18.43 2.34 -12.34
CA ASN A 662 -18.29 1.00 -12.89
C ASN A 662 -19.50 0.71 -13.80
N PRO A 663 -19.49 1.22 -15.04
CA PRO A 663 -20.60 1.10 -15.97
C PRO A 663 -20.71 -0.33 -16.53
N LYS A 664 -21.90 -0.66 -17.04
CA LYS A 664 -22.08 -1.83 -17.91
C LYS A 664 -21.23 -1.68 -19.17
N ASN A 665 -20.76 -2.80 -19.71
CA ASN A 665 -20.04 -2.82 -20.98
C ASN A 665 -20.46 -4.03 -21.82
N LYS A 666 -19.95 -4.16 -23.05
CA LYS A 666 -20.29 -5.27 -23.96
C LYS A 666 -20.02 -6.67 -23.37
N ASN A 667 -19.00 -6.79 -22.52
CA ASN A 667 -18.59 -8.05 -21.88
C ASN A 667 -19.33 -8.30 -20.54
N SER A 668 -19.80 -7.24 -19.89
CA SER A 668 -20.40 -7.24 -18.55
C SER A 668 -21.68 -6.40 -18.57
N LYS A 669 -22.76 -6.99 -19.08
CA LYS A 669 -24.03 -6.29 -19.37
C LYS A 669 -24.72 -5.71 -18.12
N ASN A 670 -24.47 -6.31 -16.95
CA ASN A 670 -25.02 -5.89 -15.66
C ASN A 670 -23.97 -5.22 -14.76
N GLY A 671 -22.84 -4.75 -15.32
CA GLY A 671 -21.71 -4.28 -14.51
C GLY A 671 -20.91 -5.43 -13.90
N ASN A 672 -19.86 -5.07 -13.14
CA ASN A 672 -18.96 -6.04 -12.51
C ASN A 672 -19.14 -6.16 -10.99
N LEU A 673 -19.64 -5.10 -10.33
CA LEU A 673 -19.76 -5.05 -8.87
C LEU A 673 -21.10 -5.64 -8.42
N ARG A 674 -21.08 -6.23 -7.24
CA ARG A 674 -22.19 -6.95 -6.60
C ARG A 674 -23.02 -5.97 -5.80
N LEU A 675 -24.34 -6.09 -5.93
CA LEU A 675 -25.28 -5.16 -5.32
C LEU A 675 -25.22 -5.21 -3.80
N LEU A 676 -25.26 -6.42 -3.22
CA LEU A 676 -25.44 -6.62 -1.78
C LEU A 676 -24.18 -6.31 -0.96
N TYR A 677 -23.01 -6.74 -1.43
CA TYR A 677 -21.74 -6.68 -0.70
C TYR A 677 -20.95 -5.41 -0.96
N GLU A 678 -21.04 -4.85 -2.18
CA GLU A 678 -20.19 -3.74 -2.61
C GLU A 678 -21.01 -2.47 -2.82
N CYS A 679 -21.98 -2.51 -3.75
CA CYS A 679 -22.68 -1.30 -4.17
C CYS A 679 -23.59 -0.72 -3.08
N ALA A 680 -24.36 -1.54 -2.36
CA ALA A 680 -25.29 -1.07 -1.34
C ALA A 680 -24.56 -0.47 -0.11
N PRO A 681 -23.57 -1.13 0.52
CA PRO A 681 -22.82 -0.55 1.63
C PRO A 681 -22.11 0.75 1.26
N MET A 682 -21.46 0.81 0.09
CA MET A 682 -20.77 2.02 -0.37
C MET A 682 -21.74 3.16 -0.68
N SER A 683 -22.88 2.85 -1.30
CA SER A 683 -23.93 3.84 -1.57
C SER A 683 -24.53 4.39 -0.28
N TYR A 684 -24.73 3.54 0.73
CA TYR A 684 -25.21 3.97 2.05
C TYR A 684 -24.25 4.98 2.67
N LEU A 685 -22.95 4.69 2.69
CA LEU A 685 -21.94 5.63 3.22
C LEU A 685 -21.92 6.96 2.47
N VAL A 686 -21.89 6.93 1.13
CA VAL A 686 -21.82 8.15 0.32
C VAL A 686 -23.07 9.01 0.47
N GLU A 687 -24.26 8.42 0.51
CA GLU A 687 -25.49 9.17 0.74
C GLU A 687 -25.56 9.77 2.15
N GLN A 688 -25.07 9.06 3.17
CA GLN A 688 -24.96 9.58 4.54
C GLN A 688 -23.94 10.72 4.66
N ALA A 689 -22.95 10.77 3.77
CA ALA A 689 -22.01 11.88 3.64
C ALA A 689 -22.54 13.03 2.77
N GLY A 690 -23.75 12.95 2.22
CA GLY A 690 -24.37 13.98 1.37
C GLY A 690 -24.11 13.84 -0.14
N GLY A 691 -23.64 12.68 -0.59
CA GLY A 691 -23.40 12.36 -2.00
C GLY A 691 -24.59 11.67 -2.67
N LYS A 692 -24.35 11.12 -3.86
CA LYS A 692 -25.37 10.42 -4.66
C LYS A 692 -24.82 9.15 -5.29
N ALA A 693 -25.65 8.10 -5.40
CA ALA A 693 -25.29 6.82 -6.02
C ALA A 693 -26.44 6.28 -6.89
N ILE A 694 -26.15 5.96 -8.16
CA ILE A 694 -27.12 5.49 -9.15
C ILE A 694 -26.59 4.33 -10.00
N ASP A 695 -27.47 3.51 -10.57
CA ASP A 695 -27.13 2.47 -11.57
C ASP A 695 -26.97 3.04 -13.01
N GLY A 696 -27.13 4.35 -13.13
CA GLY A 696 -27.24 5.11 -14.39
C GLY A 696 -28.62 5.75 -14.57
N HIS A 697 -29.65 5.22 -13.89
CA HIS A 697 -31.02 5.75 -13.94
C HIS A 697 -31.73 5.74 -12.58
N ARG A 698 -31.53 4.69 -11.77
CA ARG A 698 -32.20 4.48 -10.48
C ARG A 698 -31.19 4.62 -9.35
N ARG A 699 -31.67 5.07 -8.18
CA ARG A 699 -30.90 5.12 -6.94
C ARG A 699 -30.54 3.69 -6.48
N ILE A 700 -29.27 3.45 -6.16
CA ILE A 700 -28.76 2.11 -5.81
C ILE A 700 -29.49 1.51 -4.60
N LEU A 701 -29.66 2.27 -3.52
CA LEU A 701 -30.31 1.79 -2.28
C LEU A 701 -31.81 1.45 -2.46
N GLY A 702 -32.41 1.89 -3.57
CA GLY A 702 -33.80 1.58 -3.91
C GLY A 702 -33.97 0.29 -4.71
N ILE A 703 -32.88 -0.34 -5.17
CA ILE A 703 -32.92 -1.57 -5.96
C ILE A 703 -33.16 -2.75 -5.02
N GLU A 704 -34.16 -3.56 -5.35
CA GLU A 704 -34.44 -4.82 -4.64
C GLU A 704 -33.60 -5.94 -5.28
N PRO A 705 -32.73 -6.61 -4.50
CA PRO A 705 -31.95 -7.74 -5.00
C PRO A 705 -32.85 -8.96 -5.19
N HIS A 706 -32.71 -9.64 -6.33
CA HIS A 706 -33.38 -10.91 -6.62
C HIS A 706 -32.47 -12.12 -6.40
N GLU A 707 -31.15 -11.90 -6.49
CA GLU A 707 -30.12 -12.90 -6.27
C GLU A 707 -29.05 -12.30 -5.35
N ILE A 708 -28.45 -13.12 -4.50
CA ILE A 708 -27.41 -12.71 -3.56
C ILE A 708 -26.20 -12.11 -4.31
N HIS A 709 -25.79 -12.78 -5.38
CA HIS A 709 -24.65 -12.41 -6.22
C HIS A 709 -25.03 -11.48 -7.38
N GLN A 710 -26.19 -10.82 -7.31
CA GLN A 710 -26.66 -9.92 -8.35
C GLN A 710 -25.66 -8.78 -8.58
N ARG A 711 -25.23 -8.59 -9.83
CA ARG A 711 -24.38 -7.46 -10.23
C ARG A 711 -25.19 -6.26 -10.68
N THR A 712 -24.64 -5.06 -10.46
CA THR A 712 -25.21 -3.81 -10.96
C THR A 712 -24.11 -2.87 -11.45
N PRO A 713 -24.36 -2.08 -12.52
CA PRO A 713 -23.56 -0.89 -12.77
C PRO A 713 -23.75 0.11 -11.62
N ILE A 714 -22.75 0.96 -11.41
CA ILE A 714 -22.81 2.02 -10.39
C ILE A 714 -22.07 3.27 -10.85
N PHE A 715 -22.62 4.42 -10.51
CA PHE A 715 -21.99 5.73 -10.56
C PHE A 715 -22.26 6.45 -9.24
N ILE A 716 -21.21 6.87 -8.55
CA ILE A 716 -21.28 7.27 -7.14
C ILE A 716 -20.23 8.35 -6.83
N GLY A 717 -20.61 9.32 -5.99
CA GLY A 717 -19.71 10.37 -5.54
C GLY A 717 -20.44 11.67 -5.21
N SER A 718 -19.80 12.78 -5.53
CA SER A 718 -20.30 14.15 -5.37
C SER A 718 -21.65 14.33 -6.08
N ALA A 719 -22.64 14.89 -5.36
CA ALA A 719 -24.01 15.01 -5.84
C ALA A 719 -24.11 15.73 -7.20
N ASP A 720 -23.44 16.89 -7.35
CA ASP A 720 -23.52 17.69 -8.59
C ASP A 720 -22.81 16.99 -9.77
N GLU A 721 -21.76 16.21 -9.51
CA GLU A 721 -21.05 15.44 -10.55
C GLU A 721 -21.88 14.25 -11.05
N VAL A 722 -22.60 13.58 -10.14
CA VAL A 722 -23.54 12.50 -10.51
C VAL A 722 -24.74 13.05 -11.27
N GLU A 723 -25.31 14.19 -10.85
CA GLU A 723 -26.38 14.86 -11.59
C GLU A 723 -25.95 15.33 -12.98
N LYS A 724 -24.70 15.80 -13.11
CA LYS A 724 -24.11 16.13 -14.40
C LYS A 724 -24.03 14.89 -15.29
N LEU A 725 -23.61 13.73 -14.76
CA LEU A 725 -23.62 12.48 -15.51
C LEU A 725 -25.04 12.06 -15.93
N GLU A 726 -26.03 12.13 -15.03
CA GLU A 726 -27.42 11.78 -15.32
C GLU A 726 -27.96 12.53 -16.54
N LYS A 727 -27.63 13.82 -16.67
CA LYS A 727 -28.01 14.64 -17.84
C LYS A 727 -27.41 14.15 -19.16
N TYR A 728 -26.26 13.49 -19.13
CA TYR A 728 -25.65 12.89 -20.34
C TYR A 728 -26.25 11.52 -20.66
N LEU A 729 -26.71 10.78 -19.65
CA LEU A 729 -27.29 9.44 -19.80
C LEU A 729 -28.78 9.47 -20.17
N ALA A 730 -29.52 10.52 -19.77
CA ALA A 730 -30.89 10.82 -20.22
C ALA A 730 -30.97 10.95 -21.74
#